data_AF-A0A938XCD4-F1
#
_entry.id   AF-A0A938XCD4-F1
#
_cell.length_a   1.000
_cell.length_b   1.000
_cell.length_c   1.000
_cell.angle_alpha   90.00
_cell.angle_beta   90.00
_cell.angle_gamma   90.00
#
_symmetry.space_group_name_H-M   'P 1'
#
loop_
_entity.id
_entity.type
_entity.pdbx_description
1 polymer ?
#
loop_
_entity_poly.entity_id
_entity_poly.type
_entity_poly.pdbx_seq_one_letter_code
_entity_poly.pdbx_strand_id
1 'polypeptide(L)'
;MRKSKLLILLLFMCMALAGMPAMEGRAEDTQGGESYPQLQDENPYRTETVTAMDENGTITEVEPTDGSMEEEAGEESGISLFSTFARALTGSPKVVNFNTGRSGVIYYTEDGTGISGYTSGSYGADAAYLGSSGDRVKFMMSGVVGWVDESQVEVIDVDRAAVISGYEVEGGRLLHGIVCNMKTPGYNTRLDNGPAPSYLSAGTKYYSYDGHYFYTDYSVMIADYQNNTRVNSVNPDNPYYNYYQYLPLRSTTSYSADTLNALLAGKTTASSLMRGRGGAFVNAQNTYGVNALLMTGVAANESAWGTSSIAMNKNNLFGLNAVDESPGTSANTFASPEVCISDFANAWMSRGYLNPNDSRYYGGFLGNKASGINVMYASDPYWGEKAANVAYALDKNQGSQDYGRYTIGIKDTLASSHTTVNVRAGSSTTTSILYSTGNASNYAVLVKNAGPENGFYLIQSDGVLNDARTGIVRGQGAYSFDSMYAYISADYVRVVNQGTASEPAPAPEPEPEPEPAALTGISITAQPAKTAYTEGEVFDPAGMSVQASWSDGTVTDVTGQVGYRTEPLTVDVTAVEISYTSGDVTKTASQPVQVKEKVTVTAVLITPTEITMYPGEAATFGVSVQGTGEPSQSVSWSVDGAAGSQTAIDENGRLTVGEDETAAQLTVTATSVADGTKTAQAVVTVAQREPEVPEEPETPSDEPLPEEPAGDGTDSGTDDTGAETVYEDAELTSESSQITANGTFTAGTSFKTEAVSEETDTYETLTKAAEGKPVLGVYELSLENGEIKAGTMVQVTFPVDPQYNGQEVLVFHYLEKEDGLCPVRYECVVENGAVTVEVESFSPFTIVLNTESADGNDPDAETPDNGPAETPEQPDNSIPEQPDNSIPEQPDNSIPVQPGNSGQAAVETPGTQNPPASDDNSGDGAGEPAGDAGNAGNAGTGTGSGTEDDQKGNPGGQGNPAGQSSADGQKGANGQDTVNGQAKAAPRTGDTASPVTWILLAVAAAAVIVIAVILKKTRK
;
A
#
# COMPACT_ATOMS: atom_id res chain seq x y z
N MET A 1 64.89 -21.65 50.42
CA MET A 1 65.40 -20.84 49.30
C MET A 1 64.25 -20.03 48.69
N ARG A 2 64.54 -18.92 48.01
CA ARG A 2 63.68 -18.20 47.04
C ARG A 2 62.17 -18.17 47.30
N LYS A 3 61.73 -17.38 48.28
CA LYS A 3 60.44 -16.68 48.20
C LYS A 3 60.63 -15.42 47.34
N SER A 4 60.23 -15.45 46.07
CA SER A 4 60.06 -14.27 45.20
C SER A 4 59.30 -14.67 43.92
N LYS A 5 58.63 -13.71 43.26
CA LYS A 5 57.65 -13.84 42.14
C LYS A 5 56.17 -14.06 42.47
N LEU A 6 55.67 -13.67 43.65
CA LEU A 6 54.21 -13.56 43.89
C LEU A 6 53.79 -12.30 44.68
N LEU A 7 54.48 -11.18 44.48
CA LEU A 7 54.21 -9.91 45.19
C LEU A 7 54.13 -8.67 44.27
N ILE A 8 54.07 -8.87 42.95
CA ILE A 8 53.85 -7.78 41.96
C ILE A 8 52.42 -7.82 41.40
N LEU A 9 51.81 -9.02 41.34
CA LEU A 9 50.43 -9.22 40.89
C LEU A 9 49.34 -8.76 41.89
N LEU A 10 49.71 -8.39 43.12
CA LEU A 10 48.77 -7.89 44.14
C LEU A 10 48.85 -6.36 44.37
N LEU A 11 49.68 -5.65 43.58
CA LEU A 11 49.91 -4.21 43.73
C LEU A 11 49.54 -3.39 42.48
N PHE A 12 49.13 -4.07 41.40
CA PHE A 12 48.48 -3.45 40.23
C PHE A 12 46.94 -3.53 40.25
N MET A 13 46.34 -4.31 41.16
CA MET A 13 44.89 -4.52 41.24
C MET A 13 44.17 -3.53 42.17
N CYS A 14 44.85 -2.49 42.66
CA CYS A 14 44.32 -1.50 43.61
C CYS A 14 44.33 -0.05 43.06
N MET A 15 44.49 0.15 41.74
CA MET A 15 44.39 1.45 41.07
C MET A 15 43.54 1.37 39.79
N ALA A 16 42.43 0.64 39.85
CA ALA A 16 41.50 0.45 38.71
C ALA A 16 40.01 0.35 39.13
N LEU A 17 39.64 0.89 40.30
CA LEU A 17 38.25 0.95 40.79
C LEU A 17 37.99 2.32 41.45
N ALA A 18 38.02 3.37 40.63
CA ALA A 18 37.54 4.71 40.95
C ALA A 18 36.93 5.31 39.67
N GLY A 19 35.63 5.10 39.47
CA GLY A 19 34.98 5.31 38.17
C GLY A 19 33.46 5.10 38.20
N MET A 20 32.80 5.54 39.27
CA MET A 20 31.35 5.63 39.38
C MET A 20 31.02 6.95 40.10
N PRO A 21 30.39 7.95 39.44
CA PRO A 21 29.83 9.07 40.15
C PRO A 21 28.57 8.63 40.90
N ALA A 22 28.43 9.03 42.16
CA ALA A 22 27.14 8.93 42.84
C ALA A 22 26.21 10.01 42.30
N MET A 23 24.99 9.64 41.90
CA MET A 23 23.98 10.60 41.46
C MET A 23 23.22 11.13 42.68
N GLU A 24 23.85 12.07 43.39
CA GLU A 24 23.30 12.73 44.57
C GLU A 24 23.10 14.22 44.24
N GLY A 25 21.88 14.72 44.49
CA GLY A 25 21.38 15.93 43.84
C GLY A 25 22.15 17.21 44.19
N ARG A 26 22.49 17.98 43.16
CA ARG A 26 23.06 19.32 43.30
C ARG A 26 22.43 20.26 42.27
N ALA A 27 21.50 21.10 42.73
CA ALA A 27 21.19 22.34 42.03
C ALA A 27 22.38 23.29 42.24
N GLU A 28 22.87 23.91 41.17
CA GLU A 28 23.91 24.94 41.21
C GLU A 28 23.61 25.92 40.06
N ASP A 29 23.50 27.21 40.37
CA ASP A 29 22.91 28.21 39.47
C ASP A 29 23.66 28.36 38.15
N THR A 30 23.00 28.03 37.03
CA THR A 30 23.50 28.34 35.69
C THR A 30 22.65 29.46 35.08
N GLN A 31 23.10 30.71 35.21
CA GLN A 31 22.54 31.82 34.45
C GLN A 31 22.94 31.70 32.97
N GLY A 32 22.20 30.87 32.25
CA GLY A 32 22.34 30.66 30.81
C GLY A 32 21.06 29.99 30.29
N GLY A 33 20.25 30.73 29.55
CA GLY A 33 19.05 30.18 28.91
C GLY A 33 19.45 29.34 27.71
N GLU A 34 19.61 28.03 27.91
CA GLU A 34 19.77 27.10 26.79
C GLU A 34 18.41 26.93 26.07
N SER A 35 18.40 27.22 24.78
CA SER A 35 17.24 27.02 23.93
C SER A 35 17.04 25.52 23.68
N TYR A 36 16.06 24.92 24.34
CA TYR A 36 15.60 23.57 24.00
C TYR A 36 15.18 23.51 22.51
N PRO A 37 15.40 22.39 21.80
CA PRO A 37 14.70 22.14 20.54
C PRO A 37 13.20 22.24 20.81
N GLN A 38 12.52 23.16 20.14
CA GLN A 38 11.08 23.37 20.38
C GLN A 38 10.32 22.12 19.96
N LEU A 39 9.54 21.55 20.89
CA LEU A 39 8.49 20.59 20.53
C LEU A 39 7.36 21.41 19.91
N GLN A 40 7.42 21.56 18.59
CA GLN A 40 6.44 22.31 17.83
C GLN A 40 5.08 21.61 17.87
N ASP A 41 4.03 22.38 18.05
CA ASP A 41 2.68 21.96 17.71
C ASP A 41 2.64 21.70 16.19
N GLU A 42 2.28 20.49 15.73
CA GLU A 42 2.27 20.19 14.29
C GLU A 42 1.04 20.81 13.59
N ASN A 43 0.08 21.34 14.34
CA ASN A 43 -0.95 22.27 13.88
C ASN A 43 -1.22 23.40 14.91
N PRO A 44 -0.35 24.43 15.00
CA PRO A 44 -0.55 25.58 15.88
C PRO A 44 -1.72 26.49 15.44
N TYR A 45 -2.36 26.20 14.30
CA TYR A 45 -3.41 27.02 13.69
C TYR A 45 -4.71 26.27 13.50
N ARG A 46 -5.15 25.68 14.62
CA ARG A 46 -6.57 25.67 14.96
C ARG A 46 -7.07 27.11 15.05
N THR A 47 -7.42 27.65 13.87
CA THR A 47 -7.88 29.03 13.63
C THR A 47 -6.90 30.11 14.11
N GLU A 48 -7.27 31.39 13.95
CA GLU A 48 -6.54 32.55 14.50
C GLU A 48 -7.02 32.84 15.95
N THR A 49 -7.71 31.87 16.55
CA THR A 49 -8.63 31.96 17.69
C THR A 49 -8.74 30.59 18.37
N VAL A 50 -8.98 30.55 19.68
CA VAL A 50 -9.16 29.28 20.42
C VAL A 50 -10.50 28.65 20.05
N THR A 51 -10.59 27.32 19.95
CA THR A 51 -11.84 26.62 19.53
C THR A 51 -12.43 25.67 20.57
N ALA A 52 -13.73 25.83 20.78
CA ALA A 52 -14.60 24.94 21.53
C ALA A 52 -15.44 24.02 20.62
N MET A 53 -16.01 22.97 21.22
CA MET A 53 -16.87 22.01 20.53
C MET A 53 -18.07 21.57 21.39
N ASP A 54 -19.24 21.34 20.79
CA ASP A 54 -20.45 20.80 21.44
C ASP A 54 -20.63 19.27 21.27
N GLU A 55 -21.63 18.70 21.94
CA GLU A 55 -22.00 17.28 21.89
C GLU A 55 -22.49 16.76 20.52
N ASN A 56 -22.57 17.64 19.52
CA ASN A 56 -22.92 17.33 18.13
C ASN A 56 -21.73 17.49 17.19
N GLY A 57 -20.56 17.91 17.69
CA GLY A 57 -19.38 18.25 16.90
C GLY A 57 -19.42 19.64 16.27
N THR A 58 -20.37 20.50 16.65
CA THR A 58 -20.38 21.92 16.25
C THR A 58 -19.16 22.60 16.84
N ILE A 59 -18.42 23.36 16.03
CA ILE A 59 -17.19 24.06 16.45
C ILE A 59 -17.49 25.57 16.54
N THR A 60 -17.02 26.21 17.60
CA THR A 60 -17.19 27.64 17.84
C THR A 60 -15.90 28.27 18.35
N GLU A 61 -15.59 29.46 17.88
CA GLU A 61 -14.47 30.25 18.40
C GLU A 61 -14.75 30.70 19.85
N VAL A 62 -13.67 30.82 20.62
CA VAL A 62 -13.65 31.26 22.02
C VAL A 62 -12.64 32.40 22.12
N GLU A 63 -13.11 33.56 22.58
CA GLU A 63 -12.24 34.71 22.82
C GLU A 63 -11.18 34.36 23.89
N PRO A 64 -9.87 34.55 23.61
CA PRO A 64 -8.83 34.37 24.60
C PRO A 64 -9.06 35.30 25.79
N THR A 65 -9.32 34.71 26.96
CA THR A 65 -9.57 35.44 28.21
C THR A 65 -8.57 35.02 29.27
N ASP A 66 -8.00 36.01 29.93
CA ASP A 66 -7.10 35.81 31.07
C ASP A 66 -7.83 35.03 32.18
N GLY A 67 -7.35 33.83 32.48
CA GLY A 67 -7.87 32.96 33.52
C GLY A 67 -7.26 33.18 34.91
N SER A 68 -6.27 34.07 35.07
CA SER A 68 -5.51 34.26 36.33
C SER A 68 -6.40 34.58 37.54
N MET A 69 -5.99 34.06 38.71
CA MET A 69 -6.81 34.02 39.91
C MET A 69 -6.22 34.92 41.00
N GLU A 70 -6.42 36.24 40.84
CA GLU A 70 -5.95 37.29 41.75
C GLU A 70 -6.05 36.91 43.25
N GLU A 71 -4.99 37.12 44.01
CA GLU A 71 -5.08 37.12 45.48
C GLU A 71 -5.97 38.29 45.92
N GLU A 72 -7.14 38.01 46.47
CA GLU A 72 -7.99 39.06 47.06
C GLU A 72 -7.24 39.74 48.21
N ALA A 73 -6.84 41.00 48.00
CA ALA A 73 -6.13 41.83 48.97
C ALA A 73 -7.01 42.33 50.15
N GLY A 74 -7.92 41.48 50.62
CA GLY A 74 -8.52 41.50 51.95
C GLY A 74 -9.79 42.34 52.15
N GLU A 75 -10.81 41.71 52.76
CA GLU A 75 -11.56 42.28 53.90
C GLU A 75 -12.27 41.16 54.69
N GLU A 76 -12.27 41.21 56.03
CA GLU A 76 -12.87 40.17 56.89
C GLU A 76 -14.42 40.21 56.88
N SER A 77 -15.04 39.81 55.77
CA SER A 77 -16.51 39.81 55.59
C SER A 77 -17.22 38.62 56.26
N GLY A 78 -17.11 38.52 57.59
CA GLY A 78 -18.19 38.06 58.48
C GLY A 78 -18.68 36.59 58.45
N ILE A 79 -18.24 35.72 57.53
CA ILE A 79 -18.72 34.32 57.44
C ILE A 79 -18.04 33.43 58.52
N SER A 80 -18.52 33.57 59.76
CA SER A 80 -18.37 32.65 60.89
C SER A 80 -17.00 31.95 61.06
N LEU A 81 -16.25 32.37 62.09
CA LEU A 81 -15.00 31.70 62.53
C LEU A 81 -15.16 30.18 62.70
N PHE A 82 -16.34 29.66 63.06
CA PHE A 82 -16.56 28.22 63.21
C PHE A 82 -16.47 27.45 61.89
N SER A 83 -16.81 28.05 60.75
CA SER A 83 -16.57 27.46 59.43
C SER A 83 -15.09 27.50 59.06
N THR A 84 -14.40 28.60 59.36
CA THR A 84 -12.97 28.78 59.06
C THR A 84 -12.10 27.83 59.88
N PHE A 85 -12.36 27.68 61.18
CA PHE A 85 -11.63 26.73 62.04
C PHE A 85 -11.96 25.26 61.74
N ALA A 86 -13.14 24.95 61.19
CA ALA A 86 -13.44 23.60 60.70
C ALA A 86 -12.66 23.28 59.41
N ARG A 87 -12.64 24.21 58.44
CA ARG A 87 -11.89 24.08 57.18
C ARG A 87 -10.36 24.03 57.41
N ALA A 88 -9.84 24.81 58.36
CA ALA A 88 -8.40 24.85 58.65
C ALA A 88 -7.83 23.54 59.25
N LEU A 89 -8.67 22.59 59.65
CA LEU A 89 -8.24 21.26 60.14
C LEU A 89 -8.13 20.21 59.03
N THR A 90 -8.73 20.47 57.86
CA THR A 90 -8.64 19.64 56.64
C THR A 90 -8.66 20.58 55.44
N GLY A 91 -7.49 21.11 55.06
CA GLY A 91 -7.37 22.15 54.03
C GLY A 91 -8.05 21.76 52.71
N SER A 92 -8.64 22.74 52.03
CA SER A 92 -9.31 22.55 50.73
C SER A 92 -8.39 21.81 49.75
N PRO A 93 -8.90 20.84 48.97
CA PRO A 93 -8.12 20.24 47.90
C PRO A 93 -7.84 21.30 46.82
N LYS A 94 -6.71 21.15 46.14
CA LYS A 94 -6.18 22.14 45.19
C LYS A 94 -6.38 21.71 43.73
N VAL A 95 -6.42 22.71 42.85
CA VAL A 95 -6.45 22.57 41.39
C VAL A 95 -5.37 23.46 40.79
N VAL A 96 -4.75 23.02 39.69
CA VAL A 96 -3.73 23.78 38.96
C VAL A 96 -4.41 24.52 37.82
N ASN A 97 -4.21 25.83 37.74
CA ASN A 97 -4.65 26.67 36.64
C ASN A 97 -3.54 26.78 35.59
N PHE A 98 -3.81 26.31 34.38
CA PHE A 98 -2.96 26.47 33.20
C PHE A 98 -3.33 27.72 32.37
N ASN A 99 -4.51 28.33 32.57
CA ASN A 99 -4.84 29.62 31.97
C ASN A 99 -4.46 30.76 32.92
N THR A 100 -3.20 31.18 32.87
CA THR A 100 -2.62 32.22 33.73
C THR A 100 -2.49 33.59 33.03
N GLY A 101 -3.31 33.84 32.00
CA GLY A 101 -3.22 35.06 31.17
C GLY A 101 -2.04 35.07 30.19
N ARG A 102 -1.16 34.06 30.25
CA ARG A 102 -0.11 33.82 29.26
C ARG A 102 -0.70 33.11 28.04
N SER A 103 -0.55 33.70 26.87
CA SER A 103 -0.86 33.06 25.60
C SER A 103 0.26 32.09 25.17
N GLY A 104 -0.12 30.99 24.53
CA GLY A 104 0.80 30.04 23.89
C GLY A 104 0.83 28.64 24.50
N VAL A 105 1.97 27.98 24.32
CA VAL A 105 2.23 26.58 24.70
C VAL A 105 2.99 26.53 26.03
N ILE A 106 2.52 25.68 26.94
CA ILE A 106 3.13 25.38 28.23
C ILE A 106 3.79 23.99 28.14
N TYR A 107 5.08 23.93 28.49
CA TYR A 107 5.87 22.70 28.48
C TYR A 107 5.89 22.03 29.85
N TYR A 108 5.96 20.70 29.87
CA TYR A 108 6.08 19.89 31.07
C TYR A 108 7.04 18.71 30.84
N THR A 109 7.41 18.01 31.92
CA THR A 109 8.10 16.73 31.86
C THR A 109 7.18 15.65 32.43
N GLU A 110 6.94 14.56 31.71
CA GLU A 110 6.18 13.41 32.20
C GLU A 110 6.89 12.76 33.40
N ASP A 111 6.12 12.48 34.46
CA ASP A 111 6.59 11.82 35.68
C ASP A 111 6.90 10.34 35.40
N GLY A 112 8.00 9.83 35.94
CA GLY A 112 8.40 8.43 35.77
C GLY A 112 9.17 8.12 34.48
N THR A 113 8.86 8.77 33.35
CA THR A 113 9.62 8.61 32.10
C THR A 113 10.69 9.67 31.89
N GLY A 114 10.45 10.91 32.32
CA GLY A 114 11.32 12.06 32.04
C GLY A 114 11.17 12.63 30.62
N ILE A 115 10.15 12.21 29.85
CA ILE A 115 9.89 12.69 28.49
C ILE A 115 9.30 14.10 28.54
N SER A 116 9.77 15.00 27.67
CA SER A 116 9.19 16.34 27.53
C SER A 116 7.86 16.28 26.77
N GLY A 117 6.86 17.00 27.25
CA GLY A 117 5.55 17.14 26.60
C GLY A 117 5.04 18.58 26.65
N TYR A 118 3.95 18.86 25.93
CA TYR A 118 3.42 20.21 25.78
C TYR A 118 1.88 20.25 25.74
N THR A 119 1.31 21.40 26.14
CA THR A 119 -0.14 21.63 26.26
C THR A 119 -0.47 23.14 26.19
N SER A 120 -1.74 23.54 26.11
CA SER A 120 -2.15 24.94 26.25
C SER A 120 -3.38 25.10 27.15
N GLY A 121 -3.27 25.96 28.16
CA GLY A 121 -4.34 26.25 29.13
C GLY A 121 -5.59 26.89 28.52
N SER A 122 -5.47 27.48 27.31
CA SER A 122 -6.59 28.06 26.57
C SER A 122 -7.64 27.02 26.18
N TYR A 123 -7.24 25.78 25.91
CA TYR A 123 -8.14 24.70 25.50
C TYR A 123 -8.65 23.86 26.68
N GLY A 124 -7.90 23.87 27.79
CA GLY A 124 -8.27 23.22 29.05
C GLY A 124 -7.50 23.85 30.19
N ALA A 125 -8.19 24.59 31.05
CA ALA A 125 -7.56 25.46 32.04
C ALA A 125 -7.20 24.76 33.36
N ASP A 126 -7.80 23.59 33.66
CA ASP A 126 -7.70 22.97 34.98
C ASP A 126 -7.13 21.55 35.00
N ALA A 127 -6.33 21.26 36.03
CA ALA A 127 -5.67 19.98 36.25
C ALA A 127 -5.58 19.63 37.75
N ALA A 128 -5.58 18.33 38.08
CA ALA A 128 -5.44 17.86 39.47
C ALA A 128 -4.07 18.23 40.06
N TYR A 129 -4.04 18.86 41.24
CA TYR A 129 -2.80 19.14 41.97
C TYR A 129 -2.29 17.93 42.76
N LEU A 130 -1.08 17.46 42.43
CA LEU A 130 -0.47 16.27 43.03
C LEU A 130 0.72 16.58 43.98
N GLY A 131 1.14 17.83 44.07
CA GLY A 131 2.24 18.29 44.94
C GLY A 131 3.14 19.33 44.26
N SER A 132 4.13 19.84 44.99
CA SER A 132 5.21 20.69 44.46
C SER A 132 6.57 20.17 44.95
N SER A 133 7.64 20.40 44.20
CA SER A 133 9.01 19.99 44.58
C SER A 133 10.06 20.89 43.91
N GLY A 134 10.68 21.78 44.69
CA GLY A 134 11.39 22.93 44.12
C GLY A 134 10.40 23.83 43.37
N ASP A 135 10.88 24.55 42.37
CA ASP A 135 10.09 25.50 41.56
C ASP A 135 9.19 24.79 40.51
N ARG A 136 8.67 23.59 40.84
CA ARG A 136 7.86 22.75 39.94
C ARG A 136 6.63 22.19 40.63
N VAL A 137 5.51 22.24 39.93
CA VAL A 137 4.21 21.70 40.32
C VAL A 137 3.97 20.36 39.62
N LYS A 138 3.55 19.34 40.37
CA LYS A 138 3.10 18.05 39.84
C LYS A 138 1.60 18.07 39.61
N PHE A 139 1.17 17.68 38.41
CA PHE A 139 -0.24 17.71 38.01
C PHE A 139 -0.69 16.42 37.32
N MET A 140 -2.01 16.23 37.19
CA MET A 140 -2.60 15.32 36.19
C MET A 140 -3.64 16.05 35.32
N MET A 141 -3.51 15.91 33.99
CA MET A 141 -4.40 16.50 32.99
C MET A 141 -4.49 15.58 31.77
N SER A 142 -5.70 15.33 31.25
CA SER A 142 -5.93 14.50 30.05
C SER A 142 -5.06 13.21 30.02
N GLY A 143 -5.09 12.45 31.11
CA GLY A 143 -4.33 11.22 31.31
C GLY A 143 -2.89 11.39 31.82
N VAL A 144 -2.17 12.43 31.43
CA VAL A 144 -0.73 12.54 31.74
C VAL A 144 -0.49 12.95 33.18
N VAL A 145 0.56 12.40 33.81
CA VAL A 145 1.12 12.92 35.05
C VAL A 145 2.37 13.70 34.69
N GLY A 146 2.39 15.00 34.98
CA GLY A 146 3.48 15.88 34.57
C GLY A 146 4.03 16.75 35.69
N TRP A 147 5.22 17.28 35.44
CA TRP A 147 5.85 18.34 36.21
C TRP A 147 5.94 19.59 35.33
N VAL A 148 5.25 20.66 35.73
CA VAL A 148 5.32 21.99 35.10
C VAL A 148 6.14 22.94 35.98
N ASP A 149 6.75 23.95 35.38
CA ASP A 149 7.41 25.04 36.10
C ASP A 149 6.35 25.89 36.85
N GLU A 150 6.56 26.13 38.15
CA GLU A 150 5.58 26.82 39.00
C GLU A 150 5.32 28.27 38.55
N SER A 151 6.25 28.90 37.82
CA SER A 151 6.03 30.24 37.28
C SER A 151 5.01 30.30 36.14
N GLN A 152 4.66 29.17 35.51
CA GLN A 152 3.74 29.12 34.36
C GLN A 152 2.27 28.90 34.75
N VAL A 153 2.01 28.39 35.95
CA VAL A 153 0.69 27.95 36.44
C VAL A 153 0.36 28.59 37.79
N GLU A 154 -0.91 28.59 38.18
CA GLU A 154 -1.32 28.93 39.56
C GLU A 154 -1.81 27.68 40.29
N VAL A 155 -1.56 27.58 41.60
CA VAL A 155 -2.12 26.49 42.43
C VAL A 155 -3.15 27.04 43.41
N ILE A 156 -4.42 26.95 43.04
CA ILE A 156 -5.54 27.51 43.79
C ILE A 156 -6.27 26.43 44.60
N ASP A 157 -6.93 26.86 45.67
CA ASP A 157 -7.88 26.01 46.40
C ASP A 157 -9.16 25.88 45.56
N VAL A 158 -9.70 24.66 45.43
CA VAL A 158 -10.75 24.37 44.43
C VAL A 158 -12.05 25.14 44.67
N ASP A 159 -12.32 25.60 45.89
CA ASP A 159 -13.50 26.41 46.21
C ASP A 159 -13.36 27.90 45.86
N ARG A 160 -12.23 28.31 45.25
CA ARG A 160 -12.08 29.59 44.52
C ARG A 160 -12.55 29.49 43.07
N ALA A 161 -12.60 28.30 42.47
CA ALA A 161 -13.02 28.12 41.08
C ALA A 161 -14.56 28.17 40.97
N ALA A 162 -15.08 28.95 40.01
CA ALA A 162 -16.52 29.00 39.75
C ALA A 162 -17.01 27.70 39.07
N VAL A 163 -16.11 27.03 38.34
CA VAL A 163 -16.31 25.74 37.69
C VAL A 163 -14.96 25.06 37.47
N ILE A 164 -14.96 23.72 37.49
CA ILE A 164 -13.85 22.86 37.07
C ILE A 164 -14.38 21.78 36.12
N SER A 165 -13.50 21.26 35.26
CA SER A 165 -13.82 20.21 34.29
C SER A 165 -14.35 18.95 34.98
N GLY A 166 -15.19 18.20 34.28
CA GLY A 166 -15.85 17.03 34.85
C GLY A 166 -16.96 16.46 33.99
N TYR A 167 -17.51 15.35 34.44
CA TYR A 167 -18.39 14.49 33.66
C TYR A 167 -19.78 14.43 34.28
N GLU A 168 -20.81 14.43 33.43
CA GLU A 168 -22.21 14.32 33.84
C GLU A 168 -22.93 13.31 32.95
N VAL A 169 -24.03 12.73 33.46
CA VAL A 169 -24.88 11.83 32.69
C VAL A 169 -26.21 12.51 32.37
N GLU A 170 -26.47 12.73 31.08
CA GLU A 170 -27.72 13.31 30.56
C GLU A 170 -28.23 12.47 29.39
N GLY A 171 -29.54 12.21 29.32
CA GLY A 171 -30.13 11.44 28.21
C GLY A 171 -29.60 9.99 28.04
N GLY A 172 -28.93 9.44 29.05
CA GLY A 172 -28.20 8.16 28.94
C GLY A 172 -26.85 8.25 28.25
N ARG A 173 -26.31 9.46 28.08
CA ARG A 173 -24.99 9.79 27.51
C ARG A 173 -24.01 10.11 28.63
N LEU A 174 -22.73 9.79 28.45
CA LEU A 174 -21.65 10.32 29.29
C LEU A 174 -21.08 11.56 28.60
N LEU A 175 -21.25 12.72 29.24
CA LEU A 175 -20.85 14.00 28.67
C LEU A 175 -19.68 14.59 29.46
N HIS A 176 -18.58 14.94 28.79
CA HIS A 176 -17.43 15.61 29.41
C HIS A 176 -17.56 17.13 29.19
N GLY A 177 -17.67 17.89 30.28
CA GLY A 177 -17.60 19.35 30.27
C GLY A 177 -16.19 19.83 30.60
N ILE A 178 -15.61 20.61 29.68
CA ILE A 178 -14.24 21.14 29.73
C ILE A 178 -14.27 22.66 29.90
N VAL A 179 -13.43 23.16 30.80
CA VAL A 179 -13.33 24.58 31.19
C VAL A 179 -12.11 25.23 30.55
N CYS A 180 -12.31 26.36 29.85
CA CYS A 180 -11.21 27.20 29.34
C CYS A 180 -10.89 28.40 30.26
N ASN A 181 -11.76 28.73 31.22
CA ASN A 181 -11.52 29.78 32.21
C ASN A 181 -12.31 29.51 33.51
N MET A 182 -11.62 29.14 34.59
CA MET A 182 -12.24 28.75 35.89
C MET A 182 -13.00 29.90 36.60
N LYS A 183 -12.86 31.16 36.17
CA LYS A 183 -13.63 32.30 36.68
C LYS A 183 -15.06 32.35 36.14
N THR A 184 -15.34 31.70 35.01
CA THR A 184 -16.62 31.82 34.29
C THR A 184 -17.47 30.55 34.47
N PRO A 185 -18.65 30.62 35.10
CA PRO A 185 -19.51 29.44 35.25
C PRO A 185 -19.97 28.85 33.92
N GLY A 186 -19.89 27.52 33.80
CA GLY A 186 -20.31 26.77 32.61
C GLY A 186 -19.18 25.94 32.01
N TYR A 187 -19.42 25.39 30.83
CA TYR A 187 -18.42 24.63 30.07
C TYR A 187 -18.23 25.27 28.71
N ASN A 188 -16.98 25.47 28.30
CA ASN A 188 -16.65 26.02 26.99
C ASN A 188 -16.79 24.93 25.93
N THR A 189 -16.21 23.76 26.19
CA THR A 189 -16.32 22.55 25.36
C THR A 189 -17.15 21.51 26.09
N ARG A 190 -18.00 20.77 25.38
CA ARG A 190 -18.87 19.71 25.92
C ARG A 190 -18.93 18.55 24.92
N LEU A 191 -18.52 17.34 25.31
CA LEU A 191 -18.30 16.22 24.38
C LEU A 191 -19.19 15.00 24.73
N ASP A 192 -19.82 14.36 23.73
CA ASP A 192 -20.59 13.12 23.88
C ASP A 192 -19.70 11.89 23.70
N ASN A 193 -19.20 11.36 24.82
CA ASN A 193 -18.18 10.31 24.82
C ASN A 193 -18.73 8.89 24.60
N GLY A 194 -20.06 8.71 24.59
CA GLY A 194 -20.69 7.39 24.47
C GLY A 194 -21.95 7.24 25.34
N PRO A 195 -22.69 6.12 25.18
CA PRO A 195 -23.67 5.70 26.17
C PRO A 195 -23.05 5.65 27.56
N ALA A 196 -23.75 6.15 28.57
CA ALA A 196 -23.24 6.19 29.93
C ALA A 196 -23.04 4.77 30.49
N PRO A 197 -21.85 4.43 31.03
CA PRO A 197 -21.65 3.19 31.77
C PRO A 197 -22.63 3.06 32.93
N SER A 198 -23.17 1.87 33.17
CA SER A 198 -24.28 1.64 34.11
C SER A 198 -23.97 1.91 35.59
N TYR A 199 -22.70 2.20 35.93
CA TYR A 199 -22.27 2.63 37.26
C TYR A 199 -22.27 4.16 37.43
N LEU A 200 -22.47 4.93 36.35
CA LEU A 200 -22.68 6.38 36.38
C LEU A 200 -24.17 6.71 36.33
N SER A 201 -24.60 7.74 37.04
CA SER A 201 -26.01 8.09 37.26
C SER A 201 -26.33 9.52 36.86
N ALA A 202 -27.48 9.73 36.24
CA ALA A 202 -27.95 11.05 35.85
C ALA A 202 -28.15 11.98 37.05
N GLY A 203 -27.83 13.27 36.87
CA GLY A 203 -27.88 14.27 37.94
C GLY A 203 -26.75 14.16 38.98
N THR A 204 -25.73 13.33 38.74
CA THR A 204 -24.50 13.28 39.53
C THR A 204 -23.36 13.89 38.72
N LYS A 205 -22.61 14.83 39.31
CA LYS A 205 -21.34 15.31 38.76
C LYS A 205 -20.20 14.38 39.17
N TYR A 206 -19.34 14.05 38.22
CA TYR A 206 -18.16 13.21 38.41
C TYR A 206 -16.89 13.98 38.04
N TYR A 207 -15.80 13.64 38.72
CA TYR A 207 -14.46 14.17 38.48
C TYR A 207 -13.54 13.06 37.96
N SER A 208 -12.73 13.39 36.96
CA SER A 208 -11.63 12.55 36.45
C SER A 208 -10.73 13.40 35.55
N TYR A 209 -9.42 13.40 35.80
CA TYR A 209 -8.44 13.96 34.85
C TYR A 209 -7.69 12.86 34.07
N ASP A 210 -8.03 11.58 34.27
CA ASP A 210 -7.60 10.49 33.40
C ASP A 210 -8.66 10.07 32.37
N GLY A 211 -9.93 10.41 32.57
CA GLY A 211 -11.05 10.02 31.70
C GLY A 211 -11.46 8.55 31.84
N HIS A 212 -10.90 7.83 32.83
CA HIS A 212 -11.03 6.39 32.98
C HIS A 212 -11.70 5.99 34.31
N TYR A 213 -11.29 6.63 35.40
CA TYR A 213 -11.79 6.37 36.75
C TYR A 213 -12.52 7.61 37.27
N PHE A 214 -13.78 7.44 37.67
CA PHE A 214 -14.66 8.54 38.05
C PHE A 214 -14.85 8.64 39.56
N TYR A 215 -14.95 9.86 40.08
CA TYR A 215 -15.15 10.14 41.50
C TYR A 215 -16.31 11.10 41.70
N THR A 216 -17.11 10.92 42.75
CA THR A 216 -18.15 11.90 43.16
C THR A 216 -17.63 12.94 44.15
N ASP A 217 -16.37 12.82 44.60
CA ASP A 217 -15.72 13.75 45.53
C ASP A 217 -14.31 14.06 45.01
N TYR A 218 -14.04 15.36 44.80
CA TYR A 218 -12.76 15.84 44.26
C TYR A 218 -11.59 15.60 45.22
N SER A 219 -11.81 15.71 46.54
CA SER A 219 -10.79 15.45 47.57
C SER A 219 -10.37 13.98 47.56
N VAL A 220 -11.33 13.06 47.37
CA VAL A 220 -11.06 11.62 47.25
C VAL A 220 -10.28 11.31 45.97
N MET A 221 -10.64 11.93 44.84
CA MET A 221 -9.86 11.82 43.59
C MET A 221 -8.41 12.27 43.78
N ILE A 222 -8.18 13.46 44.35
CA ILE A 222 -6.84 14.00 44.61
C ILE A 222 -6.04 13.08 45.55
N ALA A 223 -6.66 12.56 46.61
CA ALA A 223 -6.02 11.63 47.53
C ALA A 223 -5.62 10.30 46.83
N ASP A 224 -6.50 9.71 46.02
CA ASP A 224 -6.19 8.50 45.24
C ASP A 224 -5.07 8.77 44.22
N TYR A 225 -5.11 9.91 43.54
CA TYR A 225 -4.12 10.30 42.53
C TYR A 225 -2.74 10.51 43.17
N GLN A 226 -2.66 11.20 44.32
CA GLN A 226 -1.42 11.41 45.08
C GLN A 226 -0.83 10.11 45.65
N ASN A 227 -1.67 9.15 46.01
CA ASN A 227 -1.25 7.80 46.43
C ASN A 227 -1.07 6.81 45.26
N ASN A 228 -1.15 7.29 44.02
CA ASN A 228 -1.05 6.51 42.79
C ASN A 228 -1.95 5.25 42.78
N THR A 229 -3.20 5.42 43.16
CA THR A 229 -4.22 4.37 43.24
C THR A 229 -5.55 4.84 42.64
N ARG A 230 -6.52 3.94 42.55
CA ARG A 230 -7.89 4.21 42.06
C ARG A 230 -8.99 3.53 42.89
N VAL A 231 -8.64 2.99 44.06
CA VAL A 231 -9.49 2.13 44.90
C VAL A 231 -10.75 2.82 45.45
N ASN A 232 -10.79 4.15 45.50
CA ASN A 232 -11.95 4.93 45.96
C ASN A 232 -12.75 5.56 44.79
N SER A 233 -12.43 5.21 43.54
CA SER A 233 -13.27 5.56 42.39
C SER A 233 -14.59 4.78 42.39
N VAL A 234 -15.54 5.22 41.56
CA VAL A 234 -16.84 4.55 41.32
C VAL A 234 -16.65 3.22 40.57
N ASN A 235 -15.54 3.06 39.85
CA ASN A 235 -15.28 1.96 38.94
C ASN A 235 -13.82 1.42 39.01
N PRO A 236 -13.32 1.03 40.20
CA PRO A 236 -11.91 0.73 40.44
C PRO A 236 -11.41 -0.50 39.64
N ASP A 237 -12.25 -1.52 39.50
CA ASP A 237 -11.95 -2.74 38.74
C ASP A 237 -12.40 -2.65 37.27
N ASN A 238 -13.08 -1.57 36.88
CA ASN A 238 -13.69 -1.41 35.55
C ASN A 238 -13.58 0.04 35.00
N PRO A 239 -12.36 0.56 34.80
CA PRO A 239 -12.14 1.87 34.16
C PRO A 239 -12.71 1.95 32.73
N TYR A 240 -13.25 3.12 32.43
CA TYR A 240 -13.84 3.52 31.15
C TYR A 240 -12.79 3.91 30.12
N TYR A 241 -13.07 3.68 28.84
CA TYR A 241 -12.31 4.24 27.72
C TYR A 241 -13.31 4.72 26.67
N ASN A 242 -13.20 5.98 26.23
CA ASN A 242 -14.01 6.50 25.13
C ASN A 242 -13.68 5.69 23.87
N TYR A 243 -14.68 5.00 23.31
CA TYR A 243 -14.50 4.02 22.24
C TYR A 243 -13.73 4.61 21.04
N TYR A 244 -14.15 5.76 20.50
CA TYR A 244 -13.49 6.33 19.33
C TYR A 244 -12.16 7.02 19.64
N GLN A 245 -11.95 7.45 20.89
CA GLN A 245 -10.66 8.03 21.32
C GLN A 245 -9.57 6.95 21.44
N TYR A 246 -9.94 5.72 21.82
CA TYR A 246 -9.04 4.59 22.03
C TYR A 246 -9.15 3.48 20.97
N LEU A 247 -9.99 3.65 19.96
CA LEU A 247 -10.02 2.78 18.78
C LEU A 247 -8.77 3.07 17.93
N PRO A 248 -7.90 2.06 17.68
CA PRO A 248 -6.75 2.27 16.81
C PRO A 248 -7.18 2.61 15.38
N LEU A 249 -6.45 3.52 14.74
CA LEU A 249 -6.68 3.95 13.37
C LEU A 249 -6.43 2.81 12.37
N ARG A 250 -5.80 1.71 12.77
CA ARG A 250 -5.73 0.44 12.01
C ARG A 250 -7.03 -0.39 12.03
N SER A 251 -8.13 0.17 12.53
CA SER A 251 -9.49 -0.35 12.29
C SER A 251 -10.06 0.18 10.97
N THR A 252 -11.19 -0.37 10.52
CA THR A 252 -11.97 0.17 9.40
C THR A 252 -13.33 0.69 9.86
N THR A 253 -13.86 1.70 9.18
CA THR A 253 -15.29 2.01 9.24
C THR A 253 -16.08 1.01 8.40
N SER A 254 -17.31 0.71 8.79
CA SER A 254 -18.29 -0.01 7.96
C SER A 254 -19.01 0.90 6.96
N TYR A 255 -18.85 2.23 7.05
CA TYR A 255 -19.55 3.17 6.18
C TYR A 255 -18.93 3.28 4.77
N SER A 256 -19.77 3.11 3.74
CA SER A 256 -19.37 3.30 2.35
C SER A 256 -19.10 4.76 2.01
N ALA A 257 -18.42 4.99 0.88
CA ALA A 257 -18.14 6.32 0.36
C ALA A 257 -19.41 7.20 0.26
N ASP A 258 -20.52 6.63 -0.20
CA ASP A 258 -21.80 7.33 -0.31
C ASP A 258 -22.47 7.57 1.05
N THR A 259 -22.31 6.67 2.01
CA THR A 259 -22.80 6.89 3.37
C THR A 259 -22.03 8.02 4.07
N LEU A 260 -20.70 8.04 3.96
CA LEU A 260 -19.89 9.16 4.45
C LEU A 260 -20.21 10.47 3.69
N ASN A 261 -20.45 10.41 2.38
CA ASN A 261 -20.91 11.57 1.60
C ASN A 261 -22.25 12.11 2.12
N ALA A 262 -23.22 11.25 2.43
CA ALA A 262 -24.52 11.65 2.97
C ALA A 262 -24.41 12.26 4.37
N LEU A 263 -23.62 11.63 5.26
CA LEU A 263 -23.31 12.13 6.60
C LEU A 263 -22.64 13.51 6.57
N LEU A 264 -21.60 13.66 5.74
CA LEU A 264 -20.93 14.94 5.50
C LEU A 264 -21.88 15.97 4.88
N ALA A 265 -22.76 15.57 3.97
CA ALA A 265 -23.74 16.46 3.36
C ALA A 265 -24.82 16.96 4.34
N GLY A 266 -25.09 16.21 5.41
CA GLY A 266 -26.01 16.58 6.50
C GLY A 266 -25.37 17.44 7.61
N LYS A 267 -24.04 17.45 7.72
CA LYS A 267 -23.29 18.30 8.69
C LYS A 267 -22.70 19.57 8.08
N THR A 268 -22.37 19.56 6.79
CA THR A 268 -21.67 20.67 6.13
C THR A 268 -22.60 21.56 5.29
N THR A 269 -22.15 22.80 5.01
CA THR A 269 -22.73 23.67 3.98
C THR A 269 -22.28 23.25 2.58
N ALA A 270 -22.87 23.84 1.53
CA ALA A 270 -22.48 23.57 0.14
C ALA A 270 -21.05 24.06 -0.22
N SER A 271 -20.46 24.96 0.58
CA SER A 271 -19.13 25.54 0.37
C SER A 271 -18.00 24.79 1.10
N SER A 272 -18.32 23.79 1.91
CA SER A 272 -17.31 23.01 2.64
C SER A 272 -16.48 22.13 1.71
N LEU A 273 -15.16 22.18 1.86
CA LEU A 273 -14.23 21.29 1.14
C LEU A 273 -14.32 19.82 1.57
N MET A 274 -14.94 19.52 2.72
CA MET A 274 -15.23 18.13 3.12
C MET A 274 -16.47 17.56 2.42
N ARG A 275 -17.34 18.40 1.84
CA ARG A 275 -18.56 17.92 1.17
C ARG A 275 -18.20 17.06 -0.04
N GLY A 276 -18.81 15.87 -0.13
CA GLY A 276 -18.54 14.93 -1.22
C GLY A 276 -17.17 14.22 -1.15
N ARG A 277 -16.46 14.26 -0.01
CA ARG A 277 -15.13 13.64 0.15
C ARG A 277 -15.13 12.25 0.80
N GLY A 278 -16.29 11.64 1.03
CA GLY A 278 -16.39 10.28 1.60
C GLY A 278 -15.60 9.24 0.82
N GLY A 279 -15.58 9.32 -0.52
CA GLY A 279 -14.75 8.46 -1.37
C GLY A 279 -13.23 8.64 -1.15
N ALA A 280 -12.76 9.86 -0.91
CA ALA A 280 -11.34 10.10 -0.63
C ALA A 280 -10.93 9.51 0.73
N PHE A 281 -11.78 9.65 1.77
CA PHE A 281 -11.52 9.04 3.08
C PHE A 281 -11.53 7.50 3.01
N VAL A 282 -12.49 6.88 2.29
CA VAL A 282 -12.54 5.41 2.13
C VAL A 282 -11.37 4.89 1.30
N ASN A 283 -10.98 5.56 0.22
CA ASN A 283 -9.81 5.17 -0.56
C ASN A 283 -8.53 5.27 0.28
N ALA A 284 -8.37 6.35 1.05
CA ALA A 284 -7.23 6.51 1.96
C ALA A 284 -7.19 5.44 3.06
N GLN A 285 -8.35 5.01 3.58
CA GLN A 285 -8.44 3.87 4.50
C GLN A 285 -7.97 2.57 3.85
N ASN A 286 -8.48 2.27 2.65
CA ASN A 286 -8.25 0.99 2.00
C ASN A 286 -6.82 0.86 1.45
N THR A 287 -6.17 1.98 1.07
CA THR A 287 -4.78 1.98 0.60
C THR A 287 -3.76 2.08 1.74
N TYR A 288 -3.99 2.94 2.73
CA TYR A 288 -2.97 3.28 3.76
C TYR A 288 -3.31 2.77 5.16
N GLY A 289 -4.44 2.09 5.34
CA GLY A 289 -4.79 1.43 6.60
C GLY A 289 -5.18 2.38 7.72
N VAL A 290 -5.92 3.46 7.42
CA VAL A 290 -6.27 4.51 8.38
C VAL A 290 -7.79 4.71 8.40
N ASN A 291 -8.45 4.49 9.54
CA ASN A 291 -9.92 4.49 9.66
C ASN A 291 -10.57 5.77 9.08
N ALA A 292 -11.42 5.63 8.06
CA ALA A 292 -12.02 6.75 7.33
C ALA A 292 -12.94 7.62 8.21
N LEU A 293 -13.64 7.04 9.18
CA LEU A 293 -14.51 7.77 10.11
C LEU A 293 -13.67 8.58 11.13
N LEU A 294 -12.57 8.00 11.63
CA LEU A 294 -11.64 8.73 12.50
C LEU A 294 -10.92 9.86 11.75
N MET A 295 -10.46 9.62 10.50
CA MET A 295 -9.90 10.67 9.65
C MET A 295 -10.91 11.79 9.37
N THR A 296 -12.19 11.44 9.16
CA THR A 296 -13.27 12.43 9.01
C THR A 296 -13.44 13.24 10.31
N GLY A 297 -13.36 12.60 11.47
CA GLY A 297 -13.38 13.25 12.78
C GLY A 297 -12.25 14.24 12.99
N VAL A 298 -11.01 13.87 12.63
CA VAL A 298 -9.86 14.80 12.68
C VAL A 298 -10.03 15.95 11.68
N ALA A 299 -10.31 15.65 10.40
CA ALA A 299 -10.48 16.68 9.37
C ALA A 299 -11.53 17.73 9.75
N ALA A 300 -12.68 17.31 10.29
CA ALA A 300 -13.72 18.22 10.75
C ALA A 300 -13.27 19.10 11.93
N ASN A 301 -12.51 18.51 12.86
CA ASN A 301 -11.98 19.15 14.07
C ASN A 301 -10.86 20.18 13.76
N GLU A 302 -10.05 19.98 12.72
CA GLU A 302 -9.03 20.96 12.29
C GLU A 302 -9.54 22.03 11.33
N SER A 303 -10.37 21.65 10.35
CA SER A 303 -10.78 22.54 9.26
C SER A 303 -12.10 23.28 9.52
N ALA A 304 -12.64 23.22 10.74
CA ALA A 304 -13.99 23.68 11.07
C ALA A 304 -15.02 23.15 10.05
N TRP A 305 -15.11 21.82 9.94
CA TRP A 305 -15.92 21.13 8.92
C TRP A 305 -15.63 21.56 7.48
N GLY A 306 -14.35 21.76 7.14
CA GLY A 306 -13.90 22.11 5.79
C GLY A 306 -14.18 23.55 5.37
N THR A 307 -14.27 24.49 6.31
CA THR A 307 -14.59 25.90 6.05
C THR A 307 -13.61 26.92 6.64
N SER A 308 -12.58 26.49 7.40
CA SER A 308 -11.53 27.39 7.90
C SER A 308 -10.73 28.05 6.77
N SER A 309 -10.16 29.25 7.03
CA SER A 309 -9.38 30.00 6.05
C SER A 309 -8.18 29.21 5.48
N ILE A 310 -7.56 28.35 6.29
CA ILE A 310 -6.46 27.47 5.85
C ILE A 310 -6.99 26.39 4.90
N ALA A 311 -8.11 25.73 5.24
CA ALA A 311 -8.72 24.74 4.37
C ALA A 311 -9.14 25.38 3.04
N MET A 312 -9.94 26.45 3.09
CA MET A 312 -10.52 27.10 1.91
C MET A 312 -9.47 27.66 0.94
N ASN A 313 -8.34 28.18 1.43
CA ASN A 313 -7.30 28.79 0.60
C ASN A 313 -6.15 27.85 0.21
N LYS A 314 -5.88 26.78 0.98
CA LYS A 314 -4.75 25.85 0.76
C LYS A 314 -5.15 24.39 0.46
N ASN A 315 -6.45 24.09 0.40
CA ASN A 315 -7.00 22.73 0.39
C ASN A 315 -6.56 21.85 1.59
N ASN A 316 -6.05 22.47 2.66
CA ASN A 316 -5.43 21.78 3.79
C ASN A 316 -6.47 21.49 4.88
N LEU A 317 -7.01 20.27 4.90
CA LEU A 317 -8.08 19.85 5.80
C LEU A 317 -7.62 19.46 7.22
N PHE A 318 -6.32 19.36 7.47
CA PHE A 318 -5.76 18.84 8.73
C PHE A 318 -4.75 19.80 9.41
N GLY A 319 -4.58 21.01 8.87
CA GLY A 319 -3.70 22.06 9.43
C GLY A 319 -2.19 21.87 9.19
N LEU A 320 -1.82 20.93 8.31
CA LEU A 320 -0.48 20.36 8.23
C LEU A 320 0.62 21.39 7.94
N ASN A 321 1.69 21.36 8.75
CA ASN A 321 2.91 22.17 8.62
C ASN A 321 2.68 23.70 8.72
N ALA A 322 1.61 24.13 9.39
CA ALA A 322 1.47 25.53 9.79
C ALA A 322 2.47 25.83 10.94
N VAL A 323 3.13 27.00 10.93
CA VAL A 323 4.26 27.30 11.85
C VAL A 323 4.11 28.68 12.48
N ASP A 324 4.41 28.79 13.78
CA ASP A 324 4.11 29.87 14.73
C ASP A 324 4.45 31.30 14.24
N GLU A 325 5.45 31.47 13.37
CA GLU A 325 5.86 32.78 12.86
C GLU A 325 5.16 33.20 11.55
N SER A 326 4.48 32.30 10.81
CA SER A 326 3.80 32.62 9.53
C SER A 326 2.83 31.52 9.03
N PRO A 327 1.53 31.53 9.41
CA PRO A 327 0.57 30.48 9.02
C PRO A 327 0.24 30.48 7.53
N GLY A 328 -0.07 31.68 7.01
CA GLY A 328 -0.43 31.89 5.61
C GLY A 328 0.70 31.50 4.65
N THR A 329 1.95 31.50 5.12
CA THR A 329 3.12 31.11 4.33
C THR A 329 3.43 29.62 4.49
N SER A 330 3.71 29.15 5.71
CA SER A 330 4.33 27.82 5.94
C SER A 330 3.39 26.64 5.74
N ALA A 331 2.09 26.76 6.08
CA ALA A 331 1.16 25.63 6.02
C ALA A 331 1.11 25.00 4.62
N ASN A 332 1.13 23.66 4.55
CA ASN A 332 1.19 22.95 3.27
C ASN A 332 -0.01 23.32 2.38
N THR A 333 0.26 23.52 1.09
CA THR A 333 -0.75 23.84 0.07
C THR A 333 -0.90 22.64 -0.86
N PHE A 334 -2.11 22.07 -0.91
CA PHE A 334 -2.39 20.86 -1.66
C PHE A 334 -3.13 21.17 -2.97
N ALA A 335 -2.86 20.37 -4.02
CA ALA A 335 -3.52 20.53 -5.31
C ALA A 335 -5.05 20.33 -5.24
N SER A 336 -5.52 19.50 -4.30
CA SER A 336 -6.94 19.36 -3.96
C SER A 336 -7.12 18.78 -2.55
N PRO A 337 -8.34 18.83 -1.97
CA PRO A 337 -8.62 18.23 -0.66
C PRO A 337 -8.42 16.70 -0.63
N GLU A 338 -8.64 16.02 -1.76
CA GLU A 338 -8.38 14.59 -1.93
C GLU A 338 -6.89 14.27 -1.80
N VAL A 339 -6.02 15.10 -2.38
CA VAL A 339 -4.56 14.96 -2.21
C VAL A 339 -4.16 15.18 -0.75
N CYS A 340 -4.77 16.16 -0.07
CA CYS A 340 -4.55 16.39 1.37
C CYS A 340 -4.97 15.18 2.23
N ILE A 341 -6.12 14.56 1.95
CA ILE A 341 -6.58 13.34 2.65
C ILE A 341 -5.64 12.16 2.38
N SER A 342 -5.16 12.00 1.15
CA SER A 342 -4.20 10.95 0.77
C SER A 342 -2.83 11.13 1.45
N ASP A 343 -2.31 12.36 1.50
CA ASP A 343 -1.03 12.65 2.16
C ASP A 343 -1.12 12.53 3.69
N PHE A 344 -2.22 12.99 4.30
CA PHE A 344 -2.49 12.78 5.72
C PHE A 344 -2.45 11.29 6.09
N ALA A 345 -3.17 10.45 5.34
CA ALA A 345 -3.21 9.02 5.59
C ALA A 345 -1.87 8.32 5.34
N ASN A 346 -1.16 8.69 4.27
CA ASN A 346 0.10 8.08 3.88
C ASN A 346 1.30 8.59 4.71
N ALA A 347 1.64 9.87 4.57
CA ALA A 347 2.86 10.46 5.11
C ALA A 347 2.78 10.75 6.61
N TRP A 348 1.66 11.30 7.08
CA TRP A 348 1.52 11.70 8.48
C TRP A 348 1.07 10.54 9.37
N MET A 349 0.03 9.82 8.98
CA MET A 349 -0.49 8.69 9.76
C MET A 349 0.33 7.42 9.52
N SER A 350 0.19 6.74 8.38
CA SER A 350 0.71 5.37 8.20
C SER A 350 2.25 5.27 8.27
N ARG A 351 2.97 6.25 7.69
CA ARG A 351 4.45 6.34 7.74
C ARG A 351 4.99 6.98 9.03
N GLY A 352 4.17 7.78 9.73
CA GLY A 352 4.55 8.58 10.89
C GLY A 352 3.88 8.11 12.19
N TYR A 353 2.76 8.72 12.57
CA TYR A 353 2.08 8.50 13.85
C TYR A 353 1.64 7.05 14.13
N LEU A 354 1.46 6.22 13.10
CA LEU A 354 1.14 4.81 13.22
C LEU A 354 2.37 3.90 13.05
N ASN A 355 3.57 4.45 12.87
CA ASN A 355 4.82 3.72 12.66
C ASN A 355 5.65 3.69 13.96
N PRO A 356 5.84 2.51 14.59
CA PRO A 356 6.65 2.34 15.80
C PRO A 356 8.14 2.76 15.73
N ASN A 357 8.64 3.23 14.58
CA ASN A 357 9.98 3.80 14.42
C ASN A 357 9.99 5.34 14.30
N ASP A 358 8.84 6.02 14.27
CA ASP A 358 8.76 7.48 14.26
C ASP A 358 8.91 8.02 15.70
N SER A 359 9.58 9.17 15.88
CA SER A 359 9.80 9.79 17.20
C SER A 359 8.52 10.32 17.84
N ARG A 360 7.44 10.48 17.08
CA ARG A 360 6.12 10.92 17.52
C ARG A 360 5.18 9.76 17.87
N TYR A 361 5.66 8.52 17.81
CA TYR A 361 4.86 7.33 18.07
C TYR A 361 4.60 7.10 19.56
N TYR A 362 3.37 7.34 20.00
CA TYR A 362 2.86 6.97 21.34
C TYR A 362 1.67 6.00 21.27
N GLY A 363 1.49 5.32 20.14
CA GLY A 363 0.43 4.34 19.86
C GLY A 363 -0.56 4.81 18.79
N GLY A 364 -1.05 3.88 17.97
CA GLY A 364 -1.81 4.15 16.75
C GLY A 364 -3.28 4.55 16.93
N PHE A 365 -3.63 5.35 17.93
CA PHE A 365 -5.00 5.77 18.28
C PHE A 365 -5.06 7.27 18.62
N LEU A 366 -6.24 7.91 18.61
CA LEU A 366 -6.37 9.36 18.83
C LEU A 366 -5.83 9.81 20.20
N GLY A 367 -6.29 9.15 21.25
CA GLY A 367 -5.71 9.21 22.59
C GLY A 367 -5.83 10.55 23.33
N ASN A 368 -4.89 10.75 24.26
CA ASN A 368 -4.83 11.86 25.22
C ASN A 368 -3.36 12.28 25.44
N LYS A 369 -3.06 13.09 26.45
CA LYS A 369 -1.70 13.58 26.67
C LYS A 369 -0.73 12.54 27.27
N ALA A 370 -1.21 11.35 27.64
CA ALA A 370 -0.35 10.23 28.08
C ALA A 370 -0.04 9.19 26.99
N SER A 371 -0.86 9.11 25.93
CA SER A 371 -0.68 8.13 24.86
C SER A 371 -1.56 8.43 23.63
N GLY A 372 -1.17 7.88 22.48
CA GLY A 372 -1.81 8.15 21.20
C GLY A 372 -1.30 9.42 20.52
N ILE A 373 -1.92 9.75 19.40
CA ILE A 373 -1.55 10.86 18.49
C ILE A 373 -1.50 12.21 19.23
N ASN A 374 -2.46 12.45 20.13
CA ASN A 374 -2.60 13.68 20.93
C ASN A 374 -1.34 14.05 21.76
N VAL A 375 -0.46 13.10 22.10
CA VAL A 375 0.80 13.42 22.81
C VAL A 375 1.61 14.47 22.04
N MET A 376 1.77 14.26 20.72
CA MET A 376 2.67 15.05 19.87
C MET A 376 1.97 15.91 18.79
N TYR A 377 0.70 15.66 18.46
CA TYR A 377 0.03 16.29 17.30
C TYR A 377 -0.49 17.71 17.55
N ALA A 378 -1.01 18.02 18.75
CA ALA A 378 -1.63 19.31 19.05
C ALA A 378 -1.46 19.74 20.53
N SER A 379 -1.44 21.04 20.80
CA SER A 379 -1.36 21.60 22.17
C SER A 379 -2.68 21.51 22.95
N ASP A 380 -3.83 21.37 22.28
CA ASP A 380 -5.13 21.11 22.91
C ASP A 380 -5.13 19.75 23.64
N PRO A 381 -5.18 19.70 24.99
CA PRO A 381 -5.10 18.43 25.72
C PRO A 381 -6.28 17.50 25.42
N TYR A 382 -7.40 18.01 24.89
CA TYR A 382 -8.62 17.25 24.58
C TYR A 382 -8.83 17.07 23.06
N TRP A 383 -7.81 17.36 22.24
CA TRP A 383 -7.79 17.18 20.77
C TRP A 383 -8.42 15.86 20.31
N GLY A 384 -7.94 14.74 20.86
CA GLY A 384 -8.36 13.38 20.46
C GLY A 384 -9.78 13.05 20.90
N GLU A 385 -10.24 13.66 21.99
CA GLU A 385 -11.60 13.54 22.49
C GLU A 385 -12.58 14.34 21.63
N LYS A 386 -12.19 15.54 21.16
CA LYS A 386 -12.94 16.33 20.18
C LYS A 386 -13.09 15.59 18.84
N ALA A 387 -12.01 14.99 18.32
CA ALA A 387 -12.07 14.17 17.11
C ALA A 387 -12.95 12.91 17.29
N ALA A 388 -12.88 12.26 18.45
CA ALA A 388 -13.73 11.13 18.82
C ALA A 388 -15.22 11.52 18.94
N ASN A 389 -15.52 12.68 19.52
CA ASN A 389 -16.87 13.24 19.61
C ASN A 389 -17.48 13.49 18.22
N VAL A 390 -16.70 13.99 17.25
CA VAL A 390 -17.17 14.12 15.86
C VAL A 390 -17.43 12.76 15.22
N ALA A 391 -16.49 11.81 15.32
CA ALA A 391 -16.67 10.45 14.81
C ALA A 391 -17.93 9.78 15.41
N TYR A 392 -18.12 9.93 16.72
CA TYR A 392 -19.30 9.46 17.43
C TYR A 392 -20.60 10.14 16.96
N ALA A 393 -20.59 11.47 16.82
CA ALA A 393 -21.75 12.22 16.36
C ALA A 393 -22.15 11.88 14.92
N LEU A 394 -21.22 11.48 14.06
CA LEU A 394 -21.51 10.97 12.72
C LEU A 394 -22.13 9.57 12.79
N ASP A 395 -21.49 8.63 13.47
CA ASP A 395 -21.95 7.24 13.63
C ASP A 395 -23.37 7.14 14.26
N LYS A 396 -23.62 7.90 15.33
CA LYS A 396 -24.93 8.04 16.01
C LYS A 396 -26.05 8.47 15.05
N ASN A 397 -25.75 9.32 14.07
CA ASN A 397 -26.73 9.79 13.08
C ASN A 397 -26.98 8.77 11.95
N GLN A 398 -26.18 7.71 11.84
CA GLN A 398 -26.32 6.63 10.85
C GLN A 398 -26.75 5.28 11.47
N GLY A 399 -27.15 5.30 12.75
CA GLY A 399 -27.70 4.14 13.47
C GLY A 399 -26.70 3.40 14.36
N SER A 400 -25.50 3.94 14.56
CA SER A 400 -24.39 3.36 15.32
C SER A 400 -23.95 1.96 14.90
N GLN A 401 -23.41 1.87 13.67
CA GLN A 401 -22.92 0.63 13.06
C GLN A 401 -21.44 0.34 13.39
N ASP A 402 -20.67 1.37 13.77
CA ASP A 402 -19.25 1.24 14.15
C ASP A 402 -19.01 1.30 15.66
N TYR A 403 -19.90 1.92 16.45
CA TYR A 403 -19.69 2.06 17.90
C TYR A 403 -19.70 0.68 18.59
N GLY A 404 -18.64 0.38 19.34
CA GLY A 404 -18.47 -0.93 19.99
C GLY A 404 -18.23 -2.11 19.04
N ARG A 405 -18.02 -1.87 17.74
CA ARG A 405 -17.76 -2.91 16.73
C ARG A 405 -16.54 -3.76 17.08
N TYR A 406 -15.43 -3.15 17.49
CA TYR A 406 -14.13 -3.83 17.69
C TYR A 406 -13.78 -4.08 19.16
N THR A 407 -13.05 -5.18 19.41
CA THR A 407 -12.45 -5.47 20.72
C THR A 407 -11.20 -4.60 20.93
N ILE A 408 -11.18 -3.82 22.00
CA ILE A 408 -10.07 -2.93 22.36
C ILE A 408 -9.42 -3.43 23.64
N GLY A 409 -8.12 -3.74 23.55
CA GLY A 409 -7.27 -4.02 24.70
C GLY A 409 -6.46 -2.79 25.08
N ILE A 410 -6.25 -2.55 26.39
CA ILE A 410 -5.39 -1.48 26.89
C ILE A 410 -4.24 -2.07 27.71
N LYS A 411 -3.02 -1.65 27.38
CA LYS A 411 -1.81 -1.83 28.20
C LYS A 411 -1.72 -0.70 29.23
N ASP A 412 -1.32 -1.02 30.46
CA ASP A 412 -1.00 -0.04 31.51
C ASP A 412 -2.13 0.93 31.84
N THR A 413 -3.20 0.41 32.47
CA THR A 413 -4.43 1.17 32.74
C THR A 413 -4.33 2.11 33.95
N LEU A 414 -3.12 2.57 34.26
CA LEU A 414 -2.77 3.62 35.22
C LEU A 414 -1.60 4.40 34.63
N ALA A 415 -1.72 5.73 34.59
CA ALA A 415 -0.81 6.62 33.86
C ALA A 415 0.68 6.42 34.18
N SER A 416 1.04 6.10 35.44
CA SER A 416 2.42 6.00 35.89
C SER A 416 3.12 4.65 35.59
N SER A 417 2.51 3.74 34.83
CA SER A 417 2.95 2.33 34.81
C SER A 417 4.10 2.08 33.82
N HIS A 418 4.05 2.73 32.66
CA HIS A 418 5.13 2.83 31.66
C HIS A 418 5.83 1.52 31.29
N THR A 419 5.13 0.39 31.26
CA THR A 419 5.74 -0.91 30.98
C THR A 419 6.02 -1.09 29.48
N THR A 420 7.26 -1.37 29.15
CA THR A 420 7.68 -1.68 27.78
C THR A 420 7.27 -3.12 27.42
N VAL A 421 6.43 -3.31 26.40
CA VAL A 421 5.93 -4.63 25.98
C VAL A 421 6.24 -4.87 24.51
N ASN A 422 6.87 -6.01 24.22
CA ASN A 422 7.20 -6.40 22.85
C ASN A 422 5.97 -6.93 22.09
N VAL A 423 5.83 -6.44 20.86
CA VAL A 423 4.86 -6.92 19.86
C VAL A 423 5.60 -7.83 18.88
N ARG A 424 5.04 -9.01 18.60
CA ARG A 424 5.76 -10.16 18.04
C ARG A 424 5.08 -10.78 16.81
N ALA A 425 5.87 -11.52 16.02
CA ALA A 425 5.40 -12.16 14.79
C ALA A 425 4.43 -13.35 15.01
N GLY A 426 4.50 -14.01 16.17
CA GLY A 426 3.65 -15.14 16.55
C GLY A 426 3.38 -15.23 18.05
N SER A 427 2.53 -16.18 18.44
CA SER A 427 2.03 -16.41 19.82
C SER A 427 3.07 -17.02 20.80
N SER A 428 4.34 -16.63 20.70
CA SER A 428 5.43 -17.11 21.57
C SER A 428 6.55 -16.07 21.74
N THR A 429 7.12 -16.04 22.95
CA THR A 429 8.33 -15.25 23.30
C THR A 429 9.58 -15.64 22.52
N THR A 430 9.58 -16.77 21.81
CA THR A 430 10.66 -17.19 20.92
C THR A 430 10.53 -16.65 19.49
N THR A 431 9.42 -16.00 19.14
CA THR A 431 9.22 -15.41 17.80
C THR A 431 9.80 -13.99 17.73
N SER A 432 10.15 -13.56 16.51
CA SER A 432 10.70 -12.25 16.22
C SER A 432 9.88 -11.12 16.85
N ILE A 433 10.58 -10.18 17.48
CA ILE A 433 9.99 -8.92 17.93
C ILE A 433 9.88 -8.03 16.70
N LEU A 434 8.68 -7.55 16.40
CA LEU A 434 8.40 -6.62 15.31
C LEU A 434 8.67 -5.18 15.74
N TYR A 435 8.20 -4.85 16.95
CA TYR A 435 8.38 -3.57 17.62
C TYR A 435 8.03 -3.69 19.11
N SER A 436 8.02 -2.56 19.82
CA SER A 436 7.60 -2.46 21.21
C SER A 436 6.59 -1.33 21.38
N THR A 437 5.68 -1.45 22.35
CA THR A 437 4.70 -0.41 22.71
C THR A 437 5.33 0.86 23.30
N GLY A 438 6.64 0.88 23.50
CA GLY A 438 7.34 1.95 24.22
C GLY A 438 6.85 2.12 25.66
N ASN A 439 7.02 3.33 26.19
CA ASN A 439 6.73 3.66 27.59
C ASN A 439 5.35 4.32 27.79
N ALA A 440 4.55 4.46 26.73
CA ALA A 440 3.21 5.06 26.80
C ALA A 440 2.27 4.21 27.68
N SER A 441 1.66 4.81 28.71
CA SER A 441 0.62 4.17 29.52
C SER A 441 -0.76 4.40 28.88
N ASN A 442 -1.74 3.53 29.14
CA ASN A 442 -3.05 3.51 28.46
C ASN A 442 -3.00 3.24 26.94
N TYR A 443 -1.89 2.67 26.46
CA TYR A 443 -1.69 2.28 25.06
C TYR A 443 -2.74 1.24 24.60
N ALA A 444 -3.48 1.55 23.53
CA ALA A 444 -4.52 0.70 22.98
C ALA A 444 -4.03 -0.26 21.88
N VAL A 445 -4.61 -1.46 21.84
CA VAL A 445 -4.45 -2.46 20.78
C VAL A 445 -5.79 -2.93 20.24
N LEU A 446 -5.86 -3.14 18.93
CA LEU A 446 -7.03 -3.70 18.25
C LEU A 446 -6.93 -5.24 18.30
N VAL A 447 -7.66 -5.85 19.23
CA VAL A 447 -7.63 -7.30 19.44
C VAL A 447 -8.51 -7.99 18.39
N LYS A 448 -7.91 -8.87 17.58
CA LYS A 448 -8.62 -9.61 16.52
C LYS A 448 -9.26 -10.90 17.04
N ASN A 449 -8.68 -11.55 18.05
CA ASN A 449 -9.14 -12.86 18.54
C ASN A 449 -9.99 -12.83 19.82
N ALA A 450 -10.91 -13.79 19.95
CA ALA A 450 -11.88 -13.86 21.05
C ALA A 450 -11.28 -14.19 22.43
N GLY A 451 -10.01 -14.62 22.47
CA GLY A 451 -9.25 -14.92 23.67
C GLY A 451 -7.80 -15.25 23.33
N PRO A 452 -6.86 -15.21 24.29
CA PRO A 452 -5.44 -15.30 24.00
C PRO A 452 -4.99 -16.72 23.64
N GLU A 453 -4.26 -16.86 22.53
CA GLU A 453 -3.61 -18.09 22.11
C GLU A 453 -2.21 -18.18 22.73
N ASN A 454 -1.89 -19.29 23.40
CA ASN A 454 -0.60 -19.50 24.08
C ASN A 454 -0.18 -18.38 25.08
N GLY A 455 -1.14 -17.56 25.54
CA GLY A 455 -0.89 -16.38 26.39
C GLY A 455 -0.74 -15.06 25.63
N PHE A 456 -0.98 -15.02 24.32
CA PHE A 456 -0.90 -13.84 23.47
C PHE A 456 -2.24 -13.52 22.80
N TYR A 457 -2.62 -12.24 22.77
CA TYR A 457 -3.68 -11.78 21.88
C TYR A 457 -3.12 -11.60 20.46
N LEU A 458 -3.90 -12.04 19.47
CA LEU A 458 -3.72 -11.63 18.08
C LEU A 458 -4.23 -10.19 17.95
N ILE A 459 -3.38 -9.31 17.44
CA ILE A 459 -3.69 -7.89 17.26
C ILE A 459 -3.43 -7.44 15.83
N GLN A 460 -4.11 -6.38 15.41
CA GLN A 460 -3.71 -5.62 14.23
C GLN A 460 -2.39 -4.89 14.53
N SER A 461 -1.43 -4.89 13.58
CA SER A 461 -0.14 -4.21 13.75
C SER A 461 -0.29 -2.72 13.48
N ASP A 462 0.22 -1.86 14.37
CA ASP A 462 0.31 -0.42 14.10
C ASP A 462 1.24 -0.16 12.90
N GLY A 463 2.46 -0.70 12.97
CA GLY A 463 3.46 -0.54 11.91
C GLY A 463 3.14 -1.35 10.65
N VAL A 464 3.46 -0.79 9.49
CA VAL A 464 3.50 -1.49 8.19
C VAL A 464 4.54 -2.60 8.27
N LEU A 465 4.12 -3.87 8.12
CA LEU A 465 5.02 -5.02 8.21
C LEU A 465 5.53 -5.45 6.83
N ASN A 466 6.72 -6.06 6.78
CA ASN A 466 7.17 -6.78 5.60
C ASN A 466 6.43 -8.13 5.46
N ASP A 467 6.42 -8.72 4.25
CA ASP A 467 5.64 -9.94 3.96
C ASP A 467 6.04 -11.15 4.83
N ALA A 468 7.33 -11.25 5.16
CA ALA A 468 7.84 -12.28 6.06
C ALA A 468 7.41 -12.08 7.54
N ARG A 469 6.81 -10.92 7.87
CA ARG A 469 6.49 -10.44 9.22
C ARG A 469 7.67 -10.64 10.18
N THR A 470 8.84 -10.13 9.76
CA THR A 470 10.08 -10.11 10.55
C THR A 470 10.43 -8.71 11.06
N GLY A 471 9.85 -7.65 10.49
CA GLY A 471 10.05 -6.28 10.93
C GLY A 471 9.10 -5.28 10.26
N ILE A 472 9.30 -3.99 10.56
CA ILE A 472 8.55 -2.87 9.97
C ILE A 472 9.27 -2.36 8.71
N VAL A 473 8.50 -2.08 7.66
CA VAL A 473 9.01 -1.44 6.44
C VAL A 473 9.24 0.05 6.67
N ARG A 474 10.41 0.56 6.29
CA ARG A 474 10.70 2.01 6.34
C ARG A 474 10.20 2.69 5.07
N GLY A 475 9.70 3.91 5.20
CA GLY A 475 9.35 4.77 4.07
C GLY A 475 8.04 4.44 3.34
N GLN A 476 7.49 3.23 3.44
CA GLN A 476 6.20 2.87 2.85
C GLN A 476 5.02 3.11 3.81
N GLY A 477 3.88 3.53 3.27
CA GLY A 477 2.63 3.75 4.01
C GLY A 477 1.46 2.87 3.58
N ALA A 478 1.61 2.10 2.49
CA ALA A 478 0.59 1.15 2.04
C ALA A 478 0.37 0.06 3.10
N TYR A 479 -0.87 -0.39 3.29
CA TYR A 479 -1.22 -1.23 4.44
C TYR A 479 -2.28 -2.28 4.08
N SER A 480 -2.05 -3.53 4.48
CA SER A 480 -3.02 -4.63 4.33
C SER A 480 -3.53 -5.09 5.70
N PHE A 481 -4.84 -4.97 5.92
CA PHE A 481 -5.48 -5.39 7.16
C PHE A 481 -5.35 -6.91 7.43
N ASP A 482 -5.22 -7.71 6.38
CA ASP A 482 -5.17 -9.16 6.46
C ASP A 482 -3.75 -9.70 6.71
N SER A 483 -2.70 -9.10 6.12
CA SER A 483 -1.33 -9.54 6.36
C SER A 483 -0.66 -8.84 7.56
N MET A 484 -1.00 -7.58 7.86
CA MET A 484 -0.29 -6.78 8.87
C MET A 484 -0.83 -7.00 10.28
N TYR A 485 -0.74 -8.25 10.76
CA TYR A 485 -1.09 -8.65 12.13
C TYR A 485 0.14 -9.09 12.95
N ALA A 486 0.00 -8.96 14.26
CA ALA A 486 1.02 -9.22 15.25
C ALA A 486 0.43 -9.83 16.54
N TYR A 487 1.27 -10.11 17.53
CA TYR A 487 0.89 -10.73 18.80
C TYR A 487 1.45 -9.95 19.99
N ILE A 488 0.65 -9.78 21.04
CA ILE A 488 1.04 -9.10 22.30
C ILE A 488 0.67 -9.96 23.51
N SER A 489 1.51 -9.97 24.55
CA SER A 489 1.27 -10.79 25.75
C SER A 489 0.03 -10.33 26.51
N ALA A 490 -0.86 -11.29 26.80
CA ALA A 490 -2.12 -11.05 27.50
C ALA A 490 -1.94 -10.66 28.98
N ASP A 491 -0.79 -10.96 29.59
CA ASP A 491 -0.45 -10.55 30.96
C ASP A 491 -0.39 -9.01 31.16
N TYR A 492 -0.32 -8.27 30.06
CA TYR A 492 -0.17 -6.81 30.01
C TYR A 492 -1.41 -6.08 29.49
N VAL A 493 -2.32 -6.79 28.81
CA VAL A 493 -3.43 -6.19 28.07
C VAL A 493 -4.76 -6.55 28.72
N ARG A 494 -5.43 -5.56 29.32
CA ARG A 494 -6.80 -5.69 29.83
C ARG A 494 -7.77 -5.26 28.73
N VAL A 495 -8.68 -6.15 28.34
CA VAL A 495 -9.75 -5.81 27.38
C VAL A 495 -10.74 -4.85 28.05
N VAL A 496 -11.06 -3.74 27.38
CA VAL A 496 -11.91 -2.66 27.91
C VAL A 496 -13.19 -2.46 27.12
N ASN A 497 -13.15 -2.72 25.81
CA ASN A 497 -14.34 -2.90 24.99
C ASN A 497 -14.31 -4.30 24.39
N GLN A 498 -15.43 -5.02 24.47
CA GLN A 498 -15.64 -6.27 23.76
C GLN A 498 -16.37 -5.96 22.45
N GLY A 499 -15.85 -6.45 21.32
CA GLY A 499 -16.45 -6.22 20.01
C GLY A 499 -17.84 -6.82 19.89
N THR A 500 -18.76 -6.08 19.29
CA THR A 500 -20.04 -6.62 18.79
C THR A 500 -19.87 -7.37 17.47
N ALA A 501 -18.79 -7.08 16.72
CA ALA A 501 -18.18 -8.11 15.91
C ALA A 501 -17.59 -9.16 16.88
N SER A 502 -18.17 -10.37 16.86
CA SER A 502 -17.41 -11.56 17.22
C SER A 502 -16.13 -11.62 16.37
N GLU A 503 -15.23 -12.56 16.66
CA GLU A 503 -14.37 -13.02 15.57
C GLU A 503 -15.26 -13.31 14.35
N PRO A 504 -14.93 -12.83 13.14
CA PRO A 504 -15.44 -13.48 11.97
C PRO A 504 -14.98 -14.94 12.10
N ALA A 505 -15.93 -15.87 12.19
CA ALA A 505 -15.59 -17.28 11.99
C ALA A 505 -14.77 -17.31 10.70
N PRO A 506 -13.52 -17.84 10.73
CA PRO A 506 -12.51 -17.55 9.72
C PRO A 506 -13.14 -17.77 8.36
N ALA A 507 -13.23 -16.66 7.59
CA ALA A 507 -14.35 -16.45 6.68
C ALA A 507 -14.58 -17.70 5.84
N PRO A 508 -15.82 -18.24 5.73
CA PRO A 508 -16.09 -19.17 4.64
C PRO A 508 -15.65 -18.43 3.37
N GLU A 509 -14.62 -18.95 2.70
CA GLU A 509 -13.82 -18.23 1.69
C GLU A 509 -14.76 -17.38 0.86
N PRO A 510 -14.66 -16.04 0.96
CA PRO A 510 -15.83 -15.17 0.87
C PRO A 510 -16.64 -15.54 -0.36
N GLU A 511 -17.86 -16.05 -0.17
CA GLU A 511 -18.82 -16.20 -1.27
C GLU A 511 -18.90 -14.81 -1.88
N PRO A 512 -18.32 -14.60 -3.07
CA PRO A 512 -17.83 -13.28 -3.39
C PRO A 512 -19.04 -12.37 -3.60
N GLU A 513 -19.02 -11.17 -3.01
CA GLU A 513 -19.62 -10.04 -3.72
C GLU A 513 -18.92 -10.06 -5.08
N PRO A 514 -19.62 -10.44 -6.15
CA PRO A 514 -18.98 -11.17 -7.23
C PRO A 514 -17.91 -10.30 -7.84
N GLU A 515 -16.64 -10.69 -7.65
CA GLU A 515 -15.52 -10.05 -8.34
C GLU A 515 -15.92 -10.01 -9.81
N PRO A 516 -15.89 -8.83 -10.47
CA PRO A 516 -16.42 -8.68 -11.82
C PRO A 516 -15.65 -9.64 -12.72
N ALA A 517 -16.32 -10.75 -13.08
CA ALA A 517 -15.64 -12.04 -13.12
C ALA A 517 -14.39 -11.99 -13.99
N ALA A 518 -13.24 -12.33 -13.42
CA ALA A 518 -11.97 -12.10 -14.08
C ALA A 518 -11.82 -13.06 -15.26
N LEU A 519 -11.39 -12.56 -16.42
CA LEU A 519 -11.28 -13.36 -17.65
C LEU A 519 -10.16 -14.41 -17.49
N THR A 520 -10.53 -15.63 -17.10
CA THR A 520 -9.58 -16.73 -16.87
C THR A 520 -9.15 -17.37 -18.19
N GLY A 521 -10.05 -17.47 -19.16
CA GLY A 521 -9.74 -17.93 -20.51
C GLY A 521 -10.87 -17.68 -21.51
N ILE A 522 -10.63 -18.07 -22.77
CA ILE A 522 -11.67 -18.22 -23.79
C ILE A 522 -11.58 -19.62 -24.40
N SER A 523 -12.70 -20.16 -24.88
CA SER A 523 -12.77 -21.48 -25.50
C SER A 523 -13.62 -21.45 -26.77
N ILE A 524 -13.16 -22.15 -27.80
CA ILE A 524 -13.89 -22.31 -29.06
C ILE A 524 -14.81 -23.53 -28.91
N THR A 525 -16.11 -23.25 -28.78
CA THR A 525 -17.15 -24.26 -28.49
C THR A 525 -17.83 -24.80 -29.75
N ALA A 526 -17.82 -24.02 -30.82
CA ALA A 526 -18.02 -24.49 -32.19
C ALA A 526 -16.88 -23.97 -33.08
N GLN A 527 -16.28 -24.84 -33.88
CA GLN A 527 -15.28 -24.46 -34.88
C GLN A 527 -15.95 -23.74 -36.06
N PRO A 528 -15.26 -22.82 -36.78
CA PRO A 528 -15.79 -22.22 -37.99
C PRO A 528 -16.15 -23.29 -39.02
N ALA A 529 -17.16 -23.01 -39.85
CA ALA A 529 -17.59 -23.89 -40.93
C ALA A 529 -16.48 -24.13 -41.98
N LYS A 530 -15.48 -23.24 -42.02
CA LYS A 530 -14.27 -23.36 -42.84
C LYS A 530 -13.02 -23.43 -41.96
N THR A 531 -12.42 -24.62 -41.90
CA THR A 531 -11.11 -24.86 -41.27
C THR A 531 -9.99 -25.18 -42.27
N ALA A 532 -10.32 -25.37 -43.55
CA ALA A 532 -9.36 -25.56 -44.64
C ALA A 532 -9.41 -24.38 -45.61
N TYR A 533 -8.23 -23.85 -45.94
CA TYR A 533 -8.04 -22.64 -46.73
C TYR A 533 -7.03 -22.91 -47.84
N THR A 534 -7.08 -22.09 -48.89
CA THR A 534 -5.96 -21.94 -49.84
C THR A 534 -5.14 -20.72 -49.43
N GLU A 535 -3.83 -20.79 -49.59
CA GLU A 535 -2.94 -19.65 -49.40
C GLU A 535 -3.43 -18.39 -50.14
N GLY A 536 -3.46 -17.27 -49.42
CA GLY A 536 -4.01 -16.00 -49.88
C GLY A 536 -5.50 -15.79 -49.57
N GLU A 537 -6.21 -16.77 -49.02
CA GLU A 537 -7.55 -16.56 -48.45
C GLU A 537 -7.47 -15.96 -47.03
N VAL A 538 -8.47 -15.17 -46.63
CA VAL A 538 -8.62 -14.65 -45.26
C VAL A 538 -9.42 -15.64 -44.41
N PHE A 539 -9.19 -15.65 -43.09
CA PHE A 539 -9.95 -16.45 -42.13
C PHE A 539 -11.45 -16.10 -42.14
N ASP A 540 -12.31 -17.12 -42.20
CA ASP A 540 -13.76 -17.00 -42.17
C ASP A 540 -14.31 -17.53 -40.83
N PRO A 541 -14.76 -16.65 -39.91
CA PRO A 541 -15.30 -17.04 -38.62
C PRO A 541 -16.74 -17.59 -38.72
N ALA A 542 -17.36 -17.66 -39.90
CA ALA A 542 -18.75 -18.07 -40.03
C ALA A 542 -19.03 -19.46 -39.42
N GLY A 543 -19.98 -19.52 -38.48
CA GLY A 543 -20.34 -20.74 -37.75
C GLY A 543 -19.43 -21.06 -36.56
N MET A 544 -18.37 -20.29 -36.31
CA MET A 544 -17.59 -20.38 -35.07
C MET A 544 -18.46 -19.92 -33.88
N SER A 545 -18.18 -20.42 -32.68
CA SER A 545 -18.77 -19.90 -31.44
C SER A 545 -17.75 -19.94 -30.32
N VAL A 546 -17.57 -18.82 -29.62
CA VAL A 546 -16.52 -18.62 -28.62
C VAL A 546 -17.16 -18.24 -27.29
N GLN A 547 -16.80 -18.96 -26.23
CA GLN A 547 -17.22 -18.66 -24.87
C GLN A 547 -16.05 -18.14 -24.05
N ALA A 548 -16.24 -16.98 -23.42
CA ALA A 548 -15.39 -16.55 -22.32
C ALA A 548 -15.68 -17.43 -21.09
N SER A 549 -14.61 -17.80 -20.39
CA SER A 549 -14.64 -18.46 -19.09
C SER A 549 -14.07 -17.50 -18.06
N TRP A 550 -14.72 -17.39 -16.91
CA TRP A 550 -14.40 -16.39 -15.90
C TRP A 550 -14.04 -17.02 -14.55
N SER A 551 -13.57 -16.22 -13.58
CA SER A 551 -13.15 -16.71 -12.25
C SER A 551 -14.29 -17.28 -11.40
N ASP A 552 -15.53 -16.83 -11.63
CA ASP A 552 -16.74 -17.35 -10.98
C ASP A 552 -17.24 -18.70 -11.56
N GLY A 553 -16.54 -19.24 -12.57
CA GLY A 553 -16.91 -20.48 -13.25
C GLY A 553 -18.08 -20.36 -14.23
N THR A 554 -18.61 -19.15 -14.48
CA THR A 554 -19.60 -18.91 -15.52
C THR A 554 -18.96 -18.92 -16.91
N VAL A 555 -19.80 -19.06 -17.93
CA VAL A 555 -19.41 -18.92 -19.34
C VAL A 555 -20.35 -17.98 -20.08
N THR A 556 -19.79 -17.11 -20.92
CA THR A 556 -20.55 -16.10 -21.68
C THR A 556 -20.21 -16.21 -23.16
N ASP A 557 -21.22 -16.16 -24.04
CA ASP A 557 -21.00 -16.08 -25.49
C ASP A 557 -20.40 -14.72 -25.86
N VAL A 558 -19.19 -14.74 -26.40
CA VAL A 558 -18.42 -13.56 -26.85
C VAL A 558 -18.15 -13.61 -28.35
N THR A 559 -18.83 -14.48 -29.11
CA THR A 559 -18.59 -14.74 -30.55
C THR A 559 -18.62 -13.47 -31.41
N GLY A 560 -19.44 -12.48 -31.05
CA GLY A 560 -19.53 -11.18 -31.74
C GLY A 560 -18.53 -10.11 -31.27
N GLN A 561 -17.59 -10.45 -30.38
CA GLN A 561 -16.68 -9.51 -29.71
C GLN A 561 -15.19 -9.93 -29.77
N VAL A 562 -14.87 -11.07 -30.39
CA VAL A 562 -13.48 -11.58 -30.49
C VAL A 562 -12.68 -10.87 -31.58
N GLY A 563 -11.40 -10.65 -31.30
CA GLY A 563 -10.38 -10.30 -32.30
C GLY A 563 -9.79 -11.55 -32.96
N TYR A 564 -9.26 -11.39 -34.17
CA TYR A 564 -8.54 -12.42 -34.92
C TYR A 564 -7.78 -11.78 -36.09
N ARG A 565 -6.78 -12.49 -36.64
CA ARG A 565 -6.00 -12.07 -37.82
C ARG A 565 -6.94 -11.87 -39.03
N THR A 566 -6.82 -10.74 -39.74
CA THR A 566 -7.67 -10.39 -40.91
C THR A 566 -6.90 -10.35 -42.23
N GLU A 567 -5.58 -10.45 -42.14
CA GLU A 567 -4.63 -10.57 -43.23
C GLU A 567 -4.78 -11.95 -43.91
N PRO A 568 -4.47 -12.06 -45.22
CA PRO A 568 -4.41 -13.34 -45.90
C PRO A 568 -3.54 -14.38 -45.17
N LEU A 569 -4.00 -15.62 -45.17
CA LEU A 569 -3.33 -16.76 -44.55
C LEU A 569 -2.25 -17.31 -45.48
N THR A 570 -1.08 -17.60 -44.91
CA THR A 570 0.11 -18.18 -45.56
C THR A 570 0.30 -19.63 -45.10
N VAL A 571 1.07 -20.42 -45.84
CA VAL A 571 1.16 -21.90 -45.65
C VAL A 571 1.73 -22.35 -44.30
N ASP A 572 2.47 -21.48 -43.63
CA ASP A 572 3.01 -21.62 -42.27
C ASP A 572 1.93 -21.46 -41.17
N VAL A 573 0.80 -20.82 -41.49
CA VAL A 573 -0.29 -20.57 -40.53
C VAL A 573 -1.10 -21.85 -40.31
N THR A 574 -0.68 -22.63 -39.32
CA THR A 574 -1.35 -23.88 -38.88
C THR A 574 -2.49 -23.64 -37.88
N ALA A 575 -2.60 -22.42 -37.35
CA ALA A 575 -3.74 -21.97 -36.54
C ALA A 575 -3.91 -20.44 -36.63
N VAL A 576 -5.14 -19.97 -36.48
CA VAL A 576 -5.45 -18.56 -36.29
C VAL A 576 -5.66 -18.32 -34.79
N GLU A 577 -4.99 -17.31 -34.25
CA GLU A 577 -5.26 -16.86 -32.89
C GLU A 577 -6.56 -16.06 -32.86
N ILE A 578 -7.46 -16.48 -31.98
CA ILE A 578 -8.67 -15.76 -31.59
C ILE A 578 -8.37 -15.10 -30.25
N SER A 579 -8.68 -13.82 -30.08
CA SER A 579 -8.43 -13.06 -28.85
C SER A 579 -9.72 -12.45 -28.29
N TYR A 580 -9.74 -12.23 -26.98
CA TYR A 580 -10.78 -11.46 -26.30
C TYR A 580 -10.17 -10.66 -25.16
N THR A 581 -10.61 -9.42 -25.01
CA THR A 581 -10.06 -8.45 -24.05
C THR A 581 -11.19 -7.88 -23.20
N SER A 582 -11.04 -7.93 -21.88
CA SER A 582 -12.00 -7.38 -20.92
C SER A 582 -11.23 -6.61 -19.84
N GLY A 583 -11.41 -5.29 -19.81
CA GLY A 583 -10.45 -4.40 -19.15
C GLY A 583 -9.08 -4.52 -19.81
N ASP A 584 -8.01 -4.51 -19.02
CA ASP A 584 -6.64 -4.68 -19.50
C ASP A 584 -6.22 -6.15 -19.72
N VAL A 585 -7.09 -7.11 -19.36
CA VAL A 585 -6.81 -8.55 -19.48
C VAL A 585 -7.23 -9.07 -20.85
N THR A 586 -6.25 -9.53 -21.63
CA THR A 586 -6.48 -10.27 -22.89
C THR A 586 -6.24 -11.76 -22.67
N LYS A 587 -7.12 -12.62 -23.22
CA LYS A 587 -6.92 -14.07 -23.34
C LYS A 587 -7.08 -14.49 -24.80
N THR A 588 -6.38 -15.56 -25.18
CA THR A 588 -6.40 -16.07 -26.55
C THR A 588 -6.70 -17.56 -26.60
N ALA A 589 -7.23 -18.01 -27.74
CA ALA A 589 -7.45 -19.42 -28.07
C ALA A 589 -7.01 -19.68 -29.52
N SER A 590 -6.37 -20.83 -29.72
CA SER A 590 -5.89 -21.25 -31.03
C SER A 590 -7.01 -21.97 -31.79
N GLN A 591 -7.40 -21.48 -32.97
CA GLN A 591 -8.24 -22.18 -33.92
C GLN A 591 -7.37 -22.86 -34.98
N PRO A 592 -7.21 -24.21 -34.96
CA PRO A 592 -6.44 -24.91 -36.00
C PRO A 592 -7.02 -24.66 -37.39
N VAL A 593 -6.14 -24.38 -38.36
CA VAL A 593 -6.50 -24.24 -39.77
C VAL A 593 -5.52 -25.00 -40.65
N GLN A 594 -5.97 -25.46 -41.81
CA GLN A 594 -5.12 -26.08 -42.82
C GLN A 594 -5.04 -25.16 -44.04
N VAL A 595 -4.00 -24.34 -44.11
CA VAL A 595 -3.69 -23.54 -45.29
C VAL A 595 -2.92 -24.41 -46.28
N LYS A 596 -3.56 -24.73 -47.41
CA LYS A 596 -2.91 -25.44 -48.50
C LYS A 596 -2.19 -24.45 -49.39
N GLU A 597 -0.95 -24.78 -49.75
CA GLU A 597 -0.16 -24.03 -50.73
C GLU A 597 -0.98 -23.81 -52.01
N LYS A 598 -0.92 -22.59 -52.54
CA LYS A 598 -1.68 -22.25 -53.72
C LYS A 598 -1.03 -22.93 -54.92
N VAL A 599 -1.77 -23.86 -55.52
CA VAL A 599 -1.33 -24.55 -56.73
C VAL A 599 -1.11 -23.52 -57.85
N THR A 600 0.13 -23.40 -58.33
CA THR A 600 0.45 -22.58 -59.51
C THR A 600 1.27 -23.40 -60.49
N VAL A 601 1.13 -23.13 -61.79
CA VAL A 601 2.00 -23.70 -62.82
C VAL A 601 2.99 -22.63 -63.26
N THR A 602 4.26 -22.81 -62.94
CA THR A 602 5.32 -21.89 -63.39
C THR A 602 5.68 -22.15 -64.84
N ALA A 603 5.94 -23.42 -65.19
CA ALA A 603 6.33 -23.86 -66.53
C ALA A 603 5.81 -25.26 -66.87
N VAL A 604 5.85 -25.61 -68.16
CA VAL A 604 5.82 -27.00 -68.64
C VAL A 604 7.14 -27.25 -69.36
N LEU A 605 7.71 -28.44 -69.21
CA LEU A 605 8.90 -28.92 -69.89
C LEU A 605 8.59 -30.20 -70.66
N ILE A 606 9.24 -30.37 -71.80
CA ILE A 606 9.12 -31.54 -72.69
C ILE A 606 10.52 -32.12 -72.93
N THR A 607 10.64 -33.44 -73.07
CA THR A 607 11.94 -34.10 -73.23
C THR A 607 11.84 -35.33 -74.14
N PRO A 608 12.69 -35.46 -75.18
CA PRO A 608 13.66 -34.46 -75.63
C PRO A 608 12.98 -33.24 -76.26
N THR A 609 13.63 -32.08 -76.24
CA THR A 609 13.16 -30.85 -76.93
C THR A 609 13.37 -30.90 -78.44
N GLU A 610 14.28 -31.75 -78.91
CA GLU A 610 14.48 -32.06 -80.32
C GLU A 610 14.81 -33.54 -80.52
N ILE A 611 14.32 -34.15 -81.59
CA ILE A 611 14.62 -35.55 -81.95
C ILE A 611 14.56 -35.74 -83.47
N THR A 612 15.44 -36.60 -84.00
CA THR A 612 15.36 -37.08 -85.38
C THR A 612 14.69 -38.45 -85.39
N MET A 613 13.67 -38.62 -86.23
CA MET A 613 12.93 -39.87 -86.41
C MET A 613 12.79 -40.21 -87.89
N TYR A 614 12.54 -41.47 -88.21
CA TYR A 614 12.27 -41.96 -89.57
C TYR A 614 10.80 -42.41 -89.72
N PRO A 615 10.22 -42.38 -90.95
CA PRO A 615 8.89 -42.94 -91.21
C PRO A 615 8.72 -44.38 -90.70
N GLY A 616 7.60 -44.65 -90.03
CA GLY A 616 7.31 -45.93 -89.36
C GLY A 616 7.87 -46.07 -87.94
N GLU A 617 8.63 -45.10 -87.42
CA GLU A 617 9.11 -45.09 -86.04
C GLU A 617 8.10 -44.47 -85.06
N ALA A 618 8.29 -44.75 -83.77
CA ALA A 618 7.54 -44.13 -82.69
C ALA A 618 8.44 -43.83 -81.49
N ALA A 619 8.29 -42.63 -80.92
CA ALA A 619 9.01 -42.15 -79.75
C ALA A 619 8.01 -41.60 -78.71
N THR A 620 8.38 -41.62 -77.43
CA THR A 620 7.53 -41.10 -76.35
C THR A 620 8.22 -39.90 -75.72
N PHE A 621 7.51 -38.78 -75.67
CA PHE A 621 8.01 -37.56 -75.05
C PHE A 621 7.73 -37.59 -73.55
N GLY A 622 8.77 -37.43 -72.75
CA GLY A 622 8.63 -37.11 -71.34
C GLY A 622 8.09 -35.69 -71.18
N VAL A 623 7.30 -35.47 -70.12
CA VAL A 623 6.75 -34.17 -69.76
C VAL A 623 6.89 -33.94 -68.25
N SER A 624 7.11 -32.69 -67.85
CA SER A 624 7.07 -32.27 -66.45
C SER A 624 6.33 -30.93 -66.35
N VAL A 625 5.39 -30.83 -65.43
CA VAL A 625 4.67 -29.59 -65.11
C VAL A 625 5.28 -29.04 -63.82
N GLN A 626 5.99 -27.91 -63.92
CA GLN A 626 6.67 -27.29 -62.79
C GLN A 626 5.78 -26.22 -62.14
N GLY A 627 5.91 -26.06 -60.82
CA GLY A 627 5.12 -25.09 -60.07
C GLY A 627 5.11 -25.33 -58.56
N THR A 628 4.23 -24.60 -57.87
CA THR A 628 4.01 -24.66 -56.41
C THR A 628 2.76 -25.47 -56.10
N GLY A 629 2.67 -26.06 -54.90
CA GLY A 629 1.46 -26.74 -54.42
C GLY A 629 1.12 -28.06 -55.12
N GLU A 630 2.12 -28.86 -55.49
CA GLU A 630 1.96 -30.15 -56.19
C GLU A 630 1.04 -30.07 -57.44
N PRO A 631 1.43 -29.29 -58.47
CA PRO A 631 0.62 -29.09 -59.67
C PRO A 631 0.44 -30.40 -60.44
N SER A 632 -0.76 -30.58 -61.01
CA SER A 632 -1.08 -31.77 -61.80
C SER A 632 -0.15 -31.91 -62.99
N GLN A 633 0.52 -33.07 -63.07
CA GLN A 633 1.38 -33.46 -64.19
C GLN A 633 0.60 -33.83 -65.47
N SER A 634 -0.73 -33.74 -65.45
CA SER A 634 -1.58 -34.00 -66.61
C SER A 634 -1.45 -32.91 -67.67
N VAL A 635 -1.15 -33.32 -68.90
CA VAL A 635 -1.09 -32.46 -70.09
C VAL A 635 -2.01 -32.97 -71.20
N SER A 636 -2.50 -32.08 -72.05
CA SER A 636 -3.05 -32.44 -73.35
C SER A 636 -1.96 -32.36 -74.42
N TRP A 637 -1.77 -33.44 -75.17
CA TRP A 637 -0.82 -33.56 -76.26
C TRP A 637 -1.43 -33.16 -77.60
N SER A 638 -0.64 -32.54 -78.47
CA SER A 638 -0.94 -32.37 -79.89
C SER A 638 0.32 -32.47 -80.74
N VAL A 639 0.16 -32.83 -82.01
CA VAL A 639 1.21 -32.74 -83.03
C VAL A 639 0.69 -31.89 -84.19
N ASP A 640 1.52 -30.97 -84.66
CA ASP A 640 1.26 -30.07 -85.79
C ASP A 640 2.34 -30.22 -86.88
N GLY A 641 2.01 -29.82 -88.11
CA GLY A 641 2.87 -29.95 -89.29
C GLY A 641 2.82 -31.31 -90.00
N ALA A 642 2.08 -32.29 -89.48
CA ALA A 642 1.96 -33.62 -90.08
C ALA A 642 1.33 -33.60 -91.48
N ALA A 643 1.97 -34.24 -92.45
CA ALA A 643 1.43 -34.48 -93.79
C ALA A 643 0.98 -35.94 -93.97
N GLY A 644 1.51 -36.87 -93.17
CA GLY A 644 1.08 -38.26 -93.09
C GLY A 644 -0.24 -38.39 -92.32
N SER A 645 -1.17 -39.15 -92.89
CA SER A 645 -2.47 -39.48 -92.28
C SER A 645 -2.35 -40.47 -91.12
N GLN A 646 -1.22 -41.17 -91.01
CA GLN A 646 -0.93 -42.11 -89.92
C GLN A 646 0.00 -41.51 -88.84
N THR A 647 0.46 -40.26 -89.02
CA THR A 647 1.22 -39.53 -88.02
C THR A 647 0.30 -39.02 -86.92
N ALA A 648 0.49 -39.48 -85.69
CA ALA A 648 -0.34 -39.10 -84.55
C ALA A 648 0.42 -39.22 -83.23
N ILE A 649 0.08 -38.37 -82.26
CA ILE A 649 0.49 -38.50 -80.85
C ILE A 649 -0.71 -38.95 -80.02
N ASP A 650 -0.49 -39.88 -79.08
CA ASP A 650 -1.52 -40.37 -78.17
C ASP A 650 -1.56 -39.60 -76.83
N GLU A 651 -2.51 -39.94 -75.98
CA GLU A 651 -2.70 -39.35 -74.64
C GLU A 651 -1.50 -39.58 -73.69
N ASN A 652 -0.59 -40.51 -74.02
CA ASN A 652 0.60 -40.84 -73.24
C ASN A 652 1.86 -40.13 -73.79
N GLY A 653 1.72 -39.23 -74.77
CA GLY A 653 2.83 -38.51 -75.37
C GLY A 653 3.64 -39.33 -76.38
N ARG A 654 3.11 -40.46 -76.85
CA ARG A 654 3.79 -41.33 -77.82
C ARG A 654 3.44 -40.91 -79.23
N LEU A 655 4.35 -40.17 -79.86
CA LEU A 655 4.30 -39.86 -81.29
C LEU A 655 4.64 -41.11 -82.09
N THR A 656 3.75 -41.49 -83.02
CA THR A 656 4.05 -42.42 -84.12
C THR A 656 4.15 -41.59 -85.40
N VAL A 657 5.25 -41.74 -86.13
CA VAL A 657 5.47 -41.10 -87.43
C VAL A 657 5.00 -42.08 -88.51
N GLY A 658 4.04 -41.68 -89.34
CA GLY A 658 3.47 -42.57 -90.36
C GLY A 658 4.52 -43.04 -91.38
N GLU A 659 4.32 -44.21 -91.98
CA GLU A 659 5.06 -44.61 -93.20
C GLU A 659 4.73 -43.67 -94.38
N ASP A 660 3.61 -42.94 -94.30
CA ASP A 660 3.17 -41.92 -95.25
C ASP A 660 3.67 -40.50 -94.92
N GLU A 661 4.50 -40.31 -93.88
CA GLU A 661 4.97 -38.98 -93.48
C GLU A 661 6.03 -38.41 -94.44
N THR A 662 5.83 -37.16 -94.84
CA THR A 662 6.67 -36.43 -95.80
C THR A 662 7.01 -35.00 -95.37
N ALA A 663 6.43 -34.49 -94.28
CA ALA A 663 6.85 -33.25 -93.66
C ALA A 663 8.25 -33.42 -93.06
N ALA A 664 9.20 -32.54 -93.45
CA ALA A 664 10.58 -32.59 -92.94
C ALA A 664 10.68 -32.27 -91.43
N GLN A 665 9.65 -31.65 -90.85
CA GLN A 665 9.60 -31.25 -89.45
C GLN A 665 8.16 -31.32 -88.92
N LEU A 666 7.99 -31.82 -87.70
CA LEU A 666 6.73 -31.80 -86.93
C LEU A 666 6.96 -31.04 -85.61
N THR A 667 5.91 -30.45 -85.06
CA THR A 667 5.93 -29.80 -83.75
C THR A 667 5.02 -30.54 -82.79
N VAL A 668 5.59 -31.19 -81.77
CA VAL A 668 4.83 -31.76 -80.65
C VAL A 668 4.63 -30.68 -79.59
N THR A 669 3.39 -30.51 -79.12
CA THR A 669 3.06 -29.57 -78.03
C THR A 669 2.43 -30.32 -76.85
N ALA A 670 2.92 -30.03 -75.65
CA ALA A 670 2.29 -30.43 -74.38
C ALA A 670 1.72 -29.18 -73.70
N THR A 671 0.43 -29.18 -73.36
CA THR A 671 -0.27 -28.07 -72.68
C THR A 671 -0.76 -28.53 -71.31
N SER A 672 -0.50 -27.78 -70.24
CA SER A 672 -0.98 -28.16 -68.90
C SER A 672 -2.51 -28.15 -68.82
N VAL A 673 -3.09 -29.21 -68.25
CA VAL A 673 -4.53 -29.29 -67.95
C VAL A 673 -4.90 -28.39 -66.77
N ALA A 674 -3.95 -28.07 -65.90
CA ALA A 674 -4.14 -27.17 -64.75
C ALA A 674 -4.03 -25.68 -65.12
N ASP A 675 -3.20 -25.33 -66.11
CA ASP A 675 -3.11 -23.98 -66.67
C ASP A 675 -2.89 -24.06 -68.20
N GLY A 676 -3.98 -23.91 -68.95
CA GLY A 676 -3.96 -23.96 -70.42
C GLY A 676 -3.17 -22.83 -71.10
N THR A 677 -2.62 -21.86 -70.35
CA THR A 677 -1.68 -20.86 -70.88
C THR A 677 -0.22 -21.36 -70.88
N LYS A 678 0.06 -22.51 -70.25
CA LYS A 678 1.40 -23.06 -70.06
C LYS A 678 1.64 -24.24 -70.98
N THR A 679 2.58 -24.07 -71.91
CA THR A 679 2.88 -25.04 -72.96
C THR A 679 4.38 -25.28 -73.11
N ALA A 680 4.75 -26.50 -73.50
CA ALA A 680 6.08 -26.86 -73.97
C ALA A 680 6.01 -27.39 -75.40
N GLN A 681 7.03 -27.16 -76.21
CA GLN A 681 7.10 -27.64 -77.59
C GLN A 681 8.42 -28.38 -77.87
N ALA A 682 8.33 -29.48 -78.62
CA ALA A 682 9.47 -30.25 -79.10
C ALA A 682 9.45 -30.34 -80.63
N VAL A 683 10.64 -30.28 -81.22
CA VAL A 683 10.86 -30.27 -82.68
C VAL A 683 11.26 -31.67 -83.14
N VAL A 684 10.47 -32.27 -84.03
CA VAL A 684 10.77 -33.59 -84.59
C VAL A 684 11.24 -33.42 -86.02
N THR A 685 12.49 -33.76 -86.29
CA THR A 685 13.04 -33.78 -87.65
C THR A 685 12.76 -35.14 -88.28
N VAL A 686 12.04 -35.19 -89.40
CA VAL A 686 11.75 -36.46 -90.09
C VAL A 686 12.82 -36.71 -91.15
N ALA A 687 13.75 -37.60 -90.84
CA ALA A 687 14.78 -38.05 -91.76
C ALA A 687 14.26 -39.20 -92.64
N GLN A 688 14.82 -39.33 -93.84
CA GLN A 688 14.56 -40.46 -94.73
C GLN A 688 15.75 -41.41 -94.68
N ARG A 689 15.53 -42.72 -94.62
CA ARG A 689 16.62 -43.71 -94.48
C ARG A 689 17.34 -43.93 -95.81
N GLU A 690 18.65 -43.68 -95.84
CA GLU A 690 19.53 -44.04 -96.95
C GLU A 690 20.04 -45.49 -96.79
N PRO A 691 20.17 -46.30 -97.87
CA PRO A 691 20.47 -47.73 -97.74
C PRO A 691 21.99 -48.03 -97.66
N GLU A 692 22.45 -48.52 -96.52
CA GLU A 692 23.86 -48.85 -96.27
C GLU A 692 24.29 -50.31 -96.61
N VAL A 693 25.60 -50.53 -96.67
CA VAL A 693 26.27 -51.78 -97.07
C VAL A 693 27.29 -52.21 -95.99
N PRO A 694 27.34 -53.49 -95.55
CA PRO A 694 28.16 -53.90 -94.38
C PRO A 694 29.39 -54.79 -94.67
N GLU A 695 30.56 -54.44 -94.12
CA GLU A 695 31.74 -55.31 -93.80
C GLU A 695 32.53 -54.62 -92.64
N GLU A 696 32.68 -55.21 -91.45
CA GLU A 696 33.76 -56.09 -90.91
C GLU A 696 34.86 -55.36 -90.07
N PRO A 697 35.59 -56.05 -89.15
CA PRO A 697 36.31 -55.42 -88.01
C PRO A 697 37.85 -55.59 -88.01
N GLU A 698 38.56 -54.95 -87.06
CA GLU A 698 39.91 -55.35 -86.53
C GLU A 698 40.23 -54.65 -85.18
N THR A 699 41.40 -54.90 -84.57
CA THR A 699 41.66 -54.78 -83.11
C THR A 699 42.83 -53.81 -82.66
N PRO A 700 43.63 -53.94 -81.55
CA PRO A 700 43.66 -52.90 -80.49
C PRO A 700 45.04 -52.38 -79.96
N SER A 701 45.02 -51.30 -79.15
CA SER A 701 46.03 -50.89 -78.12
C SER A 701 45.33 -50.01 -77.04
N ASP A 702 45.92 -49.39 -75.98
CA ASP A 702 47.30 -49.12 -75.53
C ASP A 702 47.38 -48.89 -73.98
N GLU A 703 48.53 -48.51 -73.41
CA GLU A 703 48.77 -48.17 -71.97
C GLU A 703 49.00 -46.64 -71.72
N PRO A 704 49.47 -46.07 -70.55
CA PRO A 704 49.81 -46.63 -69.21
C PRO A 704 49.42 -45.80 -67.94
N LEU A 705 49.81 -46.32 -66.76
CA LEU A 705 49.88 -45.65 -65.43
C LEU A 705 51.21 -44.87 -65.24
N PRO A 706 51.31 -43.95 -64.26
CA PRO A 706 52.06 -44.21 -62.99
C PRO A 706 51.51 -43.42 -61.76
N GLU A 707 51.98 -43.46 -60.50
CA GLU A 707 52.69 -44.40 -59.58
C GLU A 707 52.55 -43.85 -58.11
N GLU A 708 52.96 -44.60 -57.07
CA GLU A 708 53.06 -44.11 -55.66
C GLU A 708 54.48 -43.60 -55.30
N PRO A 709 54.81 -43.32 -54.01
CA PRO A 709 55.54 -44.36 -53.25
C PRO A 709 55.24 -44.45 -51.73
N ALA A 710 55.77 -45.51 -51.09
CA ALA A 710 55.56 -45.85 -49.66
C ALA A 710 56.83 -46.33 -48.91
N GLY A 711 56.72 -46.55 -47.58
CA GLY A 711 57.78 -47.00 -46.64
C GLY A 711 58.51 -45.85 -45.91
N ASP A 712 59.19 -45.99 -44.76
CA ASP A 712 59.37 -47.05 -43.73
C ASP A 712 60.05 -46.38 -42.49
N GLY A 713 60.00 -46.80 -41.21
CA GLY A 713 59.46 -48.00 -40.54
C GLY A 713 59.74 -48.00 -39.00
N THR A 714 59.67 -49.18 -38.37
CA THR A 714 60.20 -49.55 -37.01
C THR A 714 59.77 -48.78 -35.74
N ASP A 715 58.82 -49.39 -35.00
CA ASP A 715 58.90 -49.88 -33.60
C ASP A 715 59.53 -49.07 -32.42
N SER A 716 58.81 -49.16 -31.29
CA SER A 716 59.22 -48.94 -29.88
C SER A 716 59.50 -47.53 -29.36
N GLY A 717 58.89 -47.21 -28.21
CA GLY A 717 59.17 -46.01 -27.41
C GLY A 717 57.93 -45.44 -26.72
N THR A 718 57.94 -45.34 -25.39
CA THR A 718 56.98 -44.52 -24.64
C THR A 718 57.39 -43.05 -24.74
N ASP A 719 56.43 -42.12 -24.80
CA ASP A 719 56.27 -41.12 -23.74
C ASP A 719 54.98 -40.29 -23.87
N ASP A 720 54.73 -39.56 -22.79
CA ASP A 720 53.67 -38.57 -22.55
C ASP A 720 53.58 -37.45 -23.61
N THR A 721 52.37 -37.02 -23.96
CA THR A 721 52.09 -35.73 -24.60
C THR A 721 50.61 -35.37 -24.48
N GLY A 722 50.31 -34.10 -24.21
CA GLY A 722 48.96 -33.63 -23.88
C GLY A 722 48.02 -33.44 -25.08
N ALA A 723 46.72 -33.37 -24.80
CA ALA A 723 45.72 -32.95 -25.78
C ALA A 723 45.82 -31.42 -26.02
N GLU A 724 45.83 -30.99 -27.28
CA GLU A 724 45.73 -29.58 -27.62
C GLU A 724 44.31 -29.06 -27.34
N THR A 725 44.19 -27.95 -26.62
CA THR A 725 42.93 -27.20 -26.49
C THR A 725 42.61 -26.54 -27.83
N VAL A 726 41.50 -26.95 -28.44
CA VAL A 726 41.00 -26.36 -29.69
C VAL A 726 40.26 -25.07 -29.36
N TYR A 727 40.63 -23.99 -30.04
CA TYR A 727 40.02 -22.68 -29.92
C TYR A 727 39.35 -22.27 -31.23
N GLU A 728 38.15 -21.71 -31.14
CA GLU A 728 37.33 -21.26 -32.27
C GLU A 728 36.75 -19.86 -32.01
N ASP A 729 36.54 -19.09 -33.08
CA ASP A 729 35.91 -17.77 -33.01
C ASP A 729 34.39 -17.94 -32.94
N ALA A 730 33.75 -17.41 -31.91
CA ALA A 730 32.32 -17.58 -31.66
C ALA A 730 31.67 -16.31 -31.10
N GLU A 731 30.38 -16.16 -31.38
CA GLU A 731 29.51 -15.18 -30.73
C GLU A 731 28.60 -15.92 -29.73
N LEU A 732 28.83 -15.67 -28.44
CA LEU A 732 28.04 -16.23 -27.35
C LEU A 732 26.94 -15.21 -26.98
N THR A 733 25.72 -15.68 -26.70
CA THR A 733 24.56 -14.82 -26.41
C THR A 733 23.78 -15.36 -25.22
N SER A 734 23.35 -14.48 -24.31
CA SER A 734 22.44 -14.85 -23.22
C SER A 734 20.98 -14.82 -23.68
N GLU A 735 20.28 -15.95 -23.57
CA GLU A 735 18.84 -16.06 -23.88
C GLU A 735 17.95 -15.19 -22.97
N SER A 736 18.43 -14.83 -21.76
CA SER A 736 17.65 -14.11 -20.75
C SER A 736 17.95 -12.61 -20.68
N SER A 737 19.17 -12.17 -21.02
CA SER A 737 19.61 -10.78 -20.81
C SER A 737 20.03 -10.03 -22.08
N GLN A 738 19.97 -10.65 -23.26
CA GLN A 738 20.37 -10.05 -24.55
C GLN A 738 21.82 -9.50 -24.62
N ILE A 739 22.67 -9.86 -23.65
CA ILE A 739 24.10 -9.55 -23.67
C ILE A 739 24.79 -10.54 -24.62
N THR A 740 25.68 -10.04 -25.48
CA THR A 740 26.52 -10.88 -26.35
C THR A 740 28.00 -10.72 -26.02
N ALA A 741 28.78 -11.76 -26.33
CA ALA A 741 30.23 -11.78 -26.19
C ALA A 741 30.86 -12.45 -27.43
N ASN A 742 31.61 -11.68 -28.21
CA ASN A 742 32.23 -12.12 -29.46
C ASN A 742 33.76 -12.17 -29.32
N GLY A 743 34.37 -13.33 -29.59
CA GLY A 743 35.81 -13.54 -29.43
C GLY A 743 36.24 -14.99 -29.66
N THR A 744 37.50 -15.31 -29.34
CA THR A 744 38.05 -16.66 -29.50
C THR A 744 38.00 -17.44 -28.19
N PHE A 745 37.20 -18.51 -28.15
CA PHE A 745 36.95 -19.35 -26.97
C PHE A 745 37.37 -20.81 -27.22
N THR A 746 37.48 -21.63 -26.18
CA THR A 746 37.59 -23.09 -26.35
C THR A 746 36.32 -23.69 -26.95
N ALA A 747 36.44 -24.72 -27.78
CA ALA A 747 35.27 -25.32 -28.43
C ALA A 747 34.26 -25.90 -27.42
N GLY A 748 32.98 -25.52 -27.56
CA GLY A 748 31.89 -25.94 -26.65
C GLY A 748 31.69 -25.08 -25.39
N THR A 749 32.31 -23.90 -25.32
CA THR A 749 32.09 -22.91 -24.24
C THR A 749 30.64 -22.41 -24.20
N SER A 750 30.07 -22.23 -23.00
CA SER A 750 28.79 -21.55 -22.78
C SER A 750 28.97 -20.26 -21.96
N PHE A 751 28.16 -19.24 -22.23
CA PHE A 751 28.22 -17.92 -21.59
C PHE A 751 27.06 -17.72 -20.62
N LYS A 752 27.35 -17.19 -19.43
CA LYS A 752 26.39 -17.01 -18.35
C LYS A 752 26.36 -15.56 -17.89
N THR A 753 25.14 -15.02 -17.76
CA THR A 753 24.91 -13.64 -17.30
C THR A 753 23.88 -13.62 -16.19
N GLU A 754 24.15 -12.87 -15.12
CA GLU A 754 23.22 -12.65 -14.01
C GLU A 754 23.12 -11.14 -13.74
N ALA A 755 21.90 -10.59 -13.65
CA ALA A 755 21.70 -9.20 -13.25
C ALA A 755 21.78 -9.10 -11.72
N VAL A 756 22.61 -8.19 -11.21
CA VAL A 756 22.80 -8.00 -9.76
C VAL A 756 21.66 -7.14 -9.23
N SER A 757 20.88 -7.67 -8.28
CA SER A 757 19.72 -6.99 -7.70
C SER A 757 20.15 -5.81 -6.81
N GLU A 758 19.41 -4.70 -6.90
CA GLU A 758 19.65 -3.48 -6.12
C GLU A 758 19.59 -3.68 -4.60
N GLU A 759 18.92 -4.73 -4.13
CA GLU A 759 18.75 -5.06 -2.71
C GLU A 759 19.95 -5.83 -2.10
N THR A 760 21.15 -5.77 -2.71
CA THR A 760 22.31 -6.57 -2.31
C THR A 760 23.55 -5.75 -1.97
N ASP A 761 24.30 -6.18 -0.94
CA ASP A 761 25.63 -5.67 -0.56
C ASP A 761 26.61 -5.63 -1.76
N THR A 762 26.45 -6.58 -2.69
CA THR A 762 27.19 -6.64 -3.95
C THR A 762 26.86 -5.46 -4.86
N TYR A 763 25.58 -5.10 -5.01
CA TYR A 763 25.17 -3.93 -5.79
C TYR A 763 25.69 -2.62 -5.18
N GLU A 764 25.59 -2.44 -3.86
CA GLU A 764 26.20 -1.27 -3.19
C GLU A 764 27.72 -1.19 -3.44
N THR A 765 28.40 -2.34 -3.44
CA THR A 765 29.85 -2.43 -3.69
C THR A 765 30.20 -2.08 -5.15
N LEU A 766 29.45 -2.60 -6.12
CA LEU A 766 29.68 -2.42 -7.55
C LEU A 766 29.14 -1.10 -8.11
N THR A 767 28.20 -0.42 -7.44
CA THR A 767 27.73 0.91 -7.83
C THR A 767 28.52 2.05 -7.19
N LYS A 768 29.38 1.76 -6.21
CA LYS A 768 30.19 2.77 -5.50
C LYS A 768 31.07 3.65 -6.41
N ALA A 769 31.51 3.13 -7.57
CA ALA A 769 32.29 3.90 -8.55
C ALA A 769 31.43 4.81 -9.46
N ALA A 770 30.10 4.73 -9.38
CA ALA A 770 29.19 5.60 -10.11
C ALA A 770 29.09 7.03 -9.51
N GLU A 771 29.58 7.24 -8.29
CA GLU A 771 29.62 8.55 -7.61
C GLU A 771 28.26 9.28 -7.58
N GLY A 772 27.16 8.52 -7.43
CA GLY A 772 25.79 9.04 -7.39
C GLY A 772 25.15 9.31 -8.76
N LYS A 773 25.84 9.02 -9.87
CA LYS A 773 25.27 9.09 -11.23
C LYS A 773 24.27 7.95 -11.48
N PRO A 774 23.29 8.11 -12.41
CA PRO A 774 22.31 7.07 -12.71
C PRO A 774 22.95 5.78 -13.21
N VAL A 775 22.66 4.66 -12.54
CA VAL A 775 23.09 3.32 -12.96
C VAL A 775 22.05 2.77 -13.96
N LEU A 776 22.54 2.22 -15.07
CA LEU A 776 21.72 1.66 -16.16
C LEU A 776 21.69 0.13 -16.15
N GLY A 777 22.52 -0.51 -15.33
CA GLY A 777 22.55 -1.96 -15.10
C GLY A 777 23.83 -2.41 -14.41
N VAL A 778 23.74 -3.51 -13.65
CA VAL A 778 24.89 -4.19 -13.03
C VAL A 778 24.77 -5.69 -13.32
N TYR A 779 25.85 -6.28 -13.82
CA TYR A 779 25.85 -7.62 -14.39
C TYR A 779 27.08 -8.43 -13.95
N GLU A 780 26.85 -9.65 -13.47
CA GLU A 780 27.89 -10.65 -13.29
C GLU A 780 28.01 -11.47 -14.58
N LEU A 781 29.21 -11.53 -15.18
CA LEU A 781 29.47 -12.27 -16.42
C LEU A 781 30.47 -13.41 -16.15
N SER A 782 30.20 -14.60 -16.68
CA SER A 782 31.10 -15.75 -16.53
C SER A 782 31.01 -16.73 -17.71
N LEU A 783 32.06 -17.55 -17.86
CA LEU A 783 32.07 -18.70 -18.78
C LEU A 783 31.81 -19.99 -18.01
N GLU A 784 31.06 -20.89 -18.63
CA GLU A 784 30.92 -22.28 -18.21
C GLU A 784 31.55 -23.21 -19.26
N ASN A 785 32.23 -24.26 -18.79
CA ASN A 785 32.82 -25.32 -19.61
C ASN A 785 33.91 -24.88 -20.61
N GLY A 786 34.47 -23.67 -20.48
CA GLY A 786 35.53 -23.19 -21.36
C GLY A 786 36.23 -21.90 -20.92
N GLU A 787 37.24 -21.50 -21.68
CA GLU A 787 38.15 -20.38 -21.39
C GLU A 787 38.34 -19.47 -22.62
N ILE A 788 38.67 -18.19 -22.36
CA ILE A 788 39.09 -17.22 -23.40
C ILE A 788 40.51 -17.58 -23.84
N LYS A 789 40.80 -17.48 -25.14
CA LYS A 789 42.15 -17.67 -25.67
C LYS A 789 43.10 -16.60 -25.13
N ALA A 790 44.07 -17.01 -24.31
CA ALA A 790 45.03 -16.10 -23.69
C ALA A 790 45.73 -15.17 -24.70
N GLY A 791 45.66 -13.85 -24.45
CA GLY A 791 46.17 -12.82 -25.35
C GLY A 791 45.25 -12.42 -26.50
N THR A 792 43.93 -12.70 -26.38
CA THR A 792 42.88 -12.14 -27.26
C THR A 792 41.94 -11.23 -26.47
N MET A 793 41.25 -10.33 -27.18
CA MET A 793 40.17 -9.50 -26.64
C MET A 793 38.83 -10.13 -26.98
N VAL A 794 37.85 -9.96 -26.09
CA VAL A 794 36.44 -10.26 -26.31
C VAL A 794 35.67 -8.95 -26.39
N GLN A 795 34.84 -8.77 -27.41
CA GLN A 795 33.87 -7.69 -27.50
C GLN A 795 32.61 -8.09 -26.75
N VAL A 796 32.24 -7.34 -25.72
CA VAL A 796 31.04 -7.58 -24.91
C VAL A 796 30.05 -6.45 -25.15
N THR A 797 28.85 -6.79 -25.61
CA THR A 797 27.78 -5.85 -25.93
C THR A 797 26.64 -6.00 -24.92
N PHE A 798 26.33 -4.91 -24.22
CA PHE A 798 25.23 -4.81 -23.26
C PHE A 798 24.05 -4.05 -23.88
N PRO A 799 22.80 -4.52 -23.74
CA PRO A 799 21.63 -3.74 -24.12
C PRO A 799 21.46 -2.55 -23.16
N VAL A 800 21.03 -1.41 -23.71
CA VAL A 800 20.71 -0.18 -22.98
C VAL A 800 19.45 0.39 -23.62
N ASP A 801 18.51 0.91 -22.82
CA ASP A 801 17.24 1.41 -23.34
C ASP A 801 17.47 2.40 -24.51
N PRO A 802 16.84 2.17 -25.68
CA PRO A 802 16.97 3.04 -26.85
C PRO A 802 16.71 4.54 -26.62
N GLN A 803 16.07 4.94 -25.51
CA GLN A 803 15.96 6.35 -25.11
C GLN A 803 17.32 7.03 -24.87
N TYR A 804 18.37 6.28 -24.51
CA TYR A 804 19.71 6.79 -24.23
C TYR A 804 20.63 6.87 -25.46
N ASN A 805 20.14 6.49 -26.66
CA ASN A 805 20.93 6.53 -27.89
C ASN A 805 21.59 7.90 -28.14
N GLY A 806 22.89 7.89 -28.41
CA GLY A 806 23.71 9.10 -28.59
C GLY A 806 24.12 9.81 -27.30
N GLN A 807 23.82 9.26 -26.12
CA GLN A 807 24.35 9.74 -24.83
C GLN A 807 25.63 8.97 -24.45
N GLU A 808 26.51 9.67 -23.71
CA GLU A 808 27.71 9.06 -23.15
C GLU A 808 27.39 8.22 -21.90
N VAL A 809 28.05 7.07 -21.79
CA VAL A 809 27.98 6.15 -20.66
C VAL A 809 29.37 5.72 -20.23
N LEU A 810 29.52 5.47 -18.94
CA LEU A 810 30.71 4.86 -18.35
C LEU A 810 30.41 3.38 -18.08
N VAL A 811 31.31 2.50 -18.52
CA VAL A 811 31.26 1.07 -18.18
C VAL A 811 32.44 0.78 -17.26
N PHE A 812 32.16 0.26 -16.06
CA PHE A 812 33.17 -0.16 -15.09
C PHE A 812 33.27 -1.68 -15.06
N HIS A 813 34.47 -2.23 -15.23
CA HIS A 813 34.78 -3.66 -15.23
C HIS A 813 35.66 -4.03 -14.02
N TYR A 814 35.22 -4.94 -13.16
CA TYR A 814 35.75 -5.12 -11.79
C TYR A 814 36.75 -6.27 -11.65
N LEU A 815 37.97 -6.06 -12.18
CA LEU A 815 39.04 -7.06 -12.13
C LEU A 815 39.49 -7.37 -10.69
N GLU A 816 39.57 -8.66 -10.32
CA GLU A 816 40.19 -9.12 -9.07
C GLU A 816 41.71 -8.87 -9.06
N LYS A 817 42.23 -8.39 -7.92
CA LYS A 817 43.67 -8.21 -7.65
C LYS A 817 43.97 -8.60 -6.19
N GLU A 818 45.25 -8.71 -5.83
CA GLU A 818 45.68 -9.16 -4.48
C GLU A 818 45.10 -8.31 -3.32
N ASP A 819 44.75 -7.05 -3.57
CA ASP A 819 44.13 -6.12 -2.61
C ASP A 819 42.59 -5.98 -2.74
N GLY A 820 41.94 -6.71 -3.66
CA GLY A 820 40.48 -6.70 -3.89
C GLY A 820 40.04 -6.34 -5.33
N LEU A 821 38.74 -6.11 -5.51
CA LEU A 821 38.14 -5.72 -6.80
C LEU A 821 38.59 -4.31 -7.22
N CYS A 822 39.00 -4.17 -8.48
CA CYS A 822 39.59 -2.94 -9.01
C CYS A 822 38.92 -2.53 -10.33
N PRO A 823 38.08 -1.46 -10.34
CA PRO A 823 37.35 -1.05 -11.53
C PRO A 823 38.27 -0.49 -12.62
N VAL A 824 38.11 -0.99 -13.84
CA VAL A 824 38.62 -0.41 -15.09
C VAL A 824 37.46 0.35 -15.75
N ARG A 825 37.64 1.65 -16.02
CA ARG A 825 36.64 2.51 -16.66
C ARG A 825 36.84 2.55 -18.18
N TYR A 826 35.75 2.34 -18.90
CA TYR A 826 35.60 2.57 -20.32
C TYR A 826 34.63 3.75 -20.53
N GLU A 827 34.90 4.57 -21.55
CA GLU A 827 34.04 5.68 -21.95
C GLU A 827 33.43 5.34 -23.31
N CYS A 828 32.10 5.35 -23.38
CA CYS A 828 31.36 4.83 -24.54
C CYS A 828 30.14 5.70 -24.85
N VAL A 829 29.56 5.51 -26.04
CA VAL A 829 28.29 6.11 -26.45
C VAL A 829 27.28 4.98 -26.70
N VAL A 830 26.02 5.18 -26.32
CA VAL A 830 24.96 4.21 -26.62
C VAL A 830 24.59 4.30 -28.09
N GLU A 831 24.73 3.19 -28.84
CA GLU A 831 24.36 3.10 -30.25
C GLU A 831 23.38 1.95 -30.50
N ASN A 832 22.31 2.22 -31.25
CA ASN A 832 21.23 1.28 -31.60
C ASN A 832 20.57 0.55 -30.41
N GLY A 833 20.62 1.12 -29.19
CA GLY A 833 20.11 0.48 -27.97
C GLY A 833 21.12 -0.46 -27.30
N ALA A 834 22.42 -0.26 -27.49
CA ALA A 834 23.47 -1.04 -26.86
C ALA A 834 24.75 -0.24 -26.59
N VAL A 835 25.65 -0.80 -25.78
CA VAL A 835 27.02 -0.32 -25.56
C VAL A 835 28.00 -1.51 -25.63
N THR A 836 29.15 -1.32 -26.28
CA THR A 836 30.15 -2.39 -26.49
C THR A 836 31.52 -2.00 -25.91
N VAL A 837 32.18 -2.95 -25.22
CA VAL A 837 33.54 -2.80 -24.67
C VAL A 837 34.43 -3.98 -25.02
N GLU A 838 35.75 -3.76 -25.06
CA GLU A 838 36.76 -4.83 -25.28
C GLU A 838 37.47 -5.20 -23.97
N VAL A 839 37.49 -6.50 -23.64
CA VAL A 839 38.01 -7.04 -22.38
C VAL A 839 38.83 -8.32 -22.58
N GLU A 840 39.82 -8.55 -21.72
CA GLU A 840 40.66 -9.78 -21.71
C GLU A 840 40.09 -10.89 -20.79
N SER A 841 39.04 -10.58 -20.02
CA SER A 841 38.42 -11.47 -19.02
C SER A 841 36.99 -11.04 -18.73
N PHE A 842 36.21 -11.92 -18.10
CA PHE A 842 34.92 -11.57 -17.49
C PHE A 842 35.06 -11.45 -15.98
N SER A 843 34.36 -10.48 -15.40
CA SER A 843 34.17 -10.22 -13.97
C SER A 843 32.89 -9.36 -13.84
N PRO A 844 32.55 -8.75 -12.69
CA PRO A 844 31.38 -7.88 -12.62
C PRO A 844 31.48 -6.63 -13.50
N PHE A 845 30.36 -6.14 -14.01
CA PHE A 845 30.24 -4.90 -14.78
C PHE A 845 29.15 -3.97 -14.24
N THR A 846 29.40 -2.66 -14.23
CA THR A 846 28.43 -1.61 -13.90
C THR A 846 28.36 -0.59 -15.04
N ILE A 847 27.16 -0.33 -15.56
CA ILE A 847 26.90 0.67 -16.60
C ILE A 847 26.28 1.92 -15.96
N VAL A 848 26.82 3.10 -16.25
CA VAL A 848 26.46 4.36 -15.59
C VAL A 848 26.29 5.47 -16.64
N LEU A 849 25.29 6.33 -16.50
CA LEU A 849 25.08 7.46 -17.40
C LEU A 849 26.08 8.59 -17.12
N ASN A 850 26.81 9.06 -18.15
CA ASN A 850 27.85 10.09 -17.98
C ASN A 850 27.29 11.52 -17.95
N THR A 851 26.32 11.78 -17.08
CA THR A 851 25.84 13.16 -16.84
C THR A 851 26.87 13.96 -16.05
N GLU A 852 27.20 15.18 -16.48
CA GLU A 852 27.94 16.12 -15.63
C GLU A 852 27.15 16.41 -14.34
N SER A 853 27.85 16.48 -13.21
CA SER A 853 27.22 16.58 -11.90
C SER A 853 26.71 18.00 -11.63
N ALA A 854 25.40 18.20 -11.74
CA ALA A 854 24.72 19.44 -11.37
C ALA A 854 24.54 19.57 -9.83
N ASP A 855 25.61 19.38 -9.07
CA ASP A 855 25.73 19.85 -7.69
C ASP A 855 27.22 19.92 -7.28
N GLY A 856 27.67 21.12 -6.92
CA GLY A 856 29.06 21.40 -6.54
C GLY A 856 29.12 22.43 -5.43
N ASN A 857 29.02 21.96 -4.18
CA ASN A 857 29.18 22.78 -2.98
C ASN A 857 29.61 21.91 -1.79
N ASP A 858 30.90 21.62 -1.71
CA ASP A 858 31.55 21.00 -0.53
C ASP A 858 32.07 22.13 0.39
N PRO A 859 31.58 22.26 1.63
CA PRO A 859 31.82 23.45 2.45
C PRO A 859 33.01 23.32 3.42
N ASP A 860 34.24 23.13 2.92
CA ASP A 860 35.47 23.49 3.68
C ASP A 860 36.78 23.49 2.84
N ALA A 861 37.18 24.65 2.29
CA ALA A 861 38.57 24.95 1.88
C ALA A 861 38.82 26.46 1.68
N GLU A 862 39.86 27.02 2.32
CA GLU A 862 40.19 28.46 2.21
C GLU A 862 41.04 28.83 0.96
N THR A 863 40.70 29.97 0.34
CA THR A 863 41.56 30.76 -0.58
C THR A 863 42.80 31.31 0.15
N PRO A 864 43.98 31.58 -0.48
CA PRO A 864 44.15 32.47 -1.66
C PRO A 864 45.28 31.98 -2.64
N ASP A 865 45.94 32.72 -3.55
CA ASP A 865 46.15 34.17 -3.76
C ASP A 865 46.67 34.52 -5.20
N ASN A 866 46.59 35.80 -5.59
CA ASN A 866 47.35 36.59 -6.61
C ASN A 866 47.91 35.94 -7.92
N GLY A 867 47.91 36.60 -9.09
CA GLY A 867 47.73 38.02 -9.41
C GLY A 867 47.91 38.36 -10.93
N PRO A 868 48.34 39.58 -11.35
CA PRO A 868 47.43 40.44 -12.14
C PRO A 868 48.01 41.21 -13.37
N ALA A 869 47.14 42.05 -13.98
CA ALA A 869 47.40 43.22 -14.86
C ALA A 869 47.58 42.97 -16.39
N GLU A 870 47.36 43.91 -17.34
CA GLU A 870 47.26 45.40 -17.31
C GLU A 870 46.24 46.01 -18.33
N THR A 871 45.52 47.07 -17.92
CA THR A 871 45.25 48.44 -18.53
C THR A 871 45.12 48.70 -20.07
N PRO A 872 44.60 49.87 -20.57
CA PRO A 872 43.34 50.62 -20.30
C PRO A 872 42.61 51.26 -21.55
N GLU A 873 41.34 51.72 -21.40
CA GLU A 873 40.88 53.15 -21.49
C GLU A 873 39.32 53.31 -21.52
N GLN A 874 38.81 54.53 -21.27
CA GLN A 874 37.40 54.93 -20.99
C GLN A 874 36.83 55.86 -22.13
N PRO A 875 35.68 56.63 -22.07
CA PRO A 875 34.87 57.22 -20.97
C PRO A 875 33.40 56.67 -20.85
N ASP A 876 32.60 56.75 -19.76
CA ASP A 876 32.22 57.79 -18.74
C ASP A 876 30.85 58.49 -19.09
N ASN A 877 29.90 58.90 -18.20
CA ASN A 877 29.87 59.19 -16.74
C ASN A 877 28.42 59.20 -16.10
N SER A 878 28.30 59.05 -14.75
CA SER A 878 27.25 59.42 -13.71
C SER A 878 25.69 59.40 -13.95
N ILE A 879 24.82 58.78 -13.11
CA ILE A 879 24.33 59.09 -11.70
C ILE A 879 23.49 60.40 -11.60
N PRO A 880 22.29 60.51 -10.93
CA PRO A 880 21.88 59.93 -9.62
C PRO A 880 20.39 59.49 -9.32
N GLU A 881 20.24 58.73 -8.21
CA GLU A 881 19.25 58.71 -7.08
C GLU A 881 17.68 58.83 -7.19
N GLN A 882 17.03 58.37 -6.10
CA GLN A 882 15.60 58.24 -5.69
C GLN A 882 14.80 59.57 -5.55
N PRO A 883 13.44 59.66 -5.34
CA PRO A 883 12.61 58.78 -4.46
C PRO A 883 11.04 58.68 -4.65
N ASP A 884 10.41 57.95 -3.70
CA ASP A 884 9.13 58.23 -2.95
C ASP A 884 7.67 57.95 -3.45
N ASN A 885 6.84 57.58 -2.44
CA ASN A 885 5.39 57.68 -2.14
C ASN A 885 4.19 57.52 -3.14
N SER A 886 3.30 56.61 -2.73
CA SER A 886 1.81 56.65 -2.56
C SER A 886 0.84 57.60 -3.33
N ILE A 887 -0.24 56.98 -3.85
CA ILE A 887 -1.69 57.35 -3.85
C ILE A 887 -2.11 58.84 -3.95
N PRO A 888 -2.94 59.17 -4.97
CA PRO A 888 -4.16 60.00 -4.74
C PRO A 888 -5.43 59.52 -5.50
N GLU A 889 -6.61 60.06 -5.12
CA GLU A 889 -7.93 59.75 -5.70
C GLU A 889 -8.46 60.78 -6.73
N GLN A 890 -9.24 60.32 -7.73
CA GLN A 890 -10.36 61.05 -8.42
C GLN A 890 -9.99 62.37 -9.20
N PRO A 891 -10.90 63.12 -9.90
CA PRO A 891 -12.35 62.92 -10.15
C PRO A 891 -12.89 63.17 -11.61
N ASP A 892 -14.17 62.76 -11.81
CA ASP A 892 -15.30 63.40 -12.56
C ASP A 892 -15.55 63.36 -14.12
N ASN A 893 -16.87 63.41 -14.42
CA ASN A 893 -17.73 63.52 -15.63
C ASN A 893 -17.20 64.14 -16.96
N SER A 894 -17.77 63.82 -18.15
CA SER A 894 -19.13 64.24 -18.58
C SER A 894 -19.59 63.74 -19.99
N ILE A 895 -20.86 64.01 -20.36
CA ILE A 895 -21.60 63.48 -21.55
C ILE A 895 -21.97 64.61 -22.56
N PRO A 896 -22.05 64.33 -23.90
CA PRO A 896 -22.88 65.08 -24.86
C PRO A 896 -24.01 64.26 -25.54
N VAL A 897 -24.92 64.92 -26.29
CA VAL A 897 -26.36 64.55 -26.37
C VAL A 897 -26.99 64.58 -27.80
N GLN A 898 -27.67 63.49 -28.21
CA GLN A 898 -28.80 63.38 -29.21
C GLN A 898 -28.54 63.89 -30.67
N PRO A 899 -29.48 63.86 -31.67
CA PRO A 899 -30.87 63.32 -31.73
C PRO A 899 -31.21 62.40 -32.95
N GLY A 900 -32.47 61.92 -33.09
CA GLY A 900 -33.15 62.17 -34.40
C GLY A 900 -33.95 61.15 -35.24
N ASN A 901 -34.60 60.10 -34.70
CA ASN A 901 -35.87 59.50 -35.22
C ASN A 901 -35.94 58.64 -36.54
N SER A 902 -36.92 57.70 -36.55
CA SER A 902 -37.51 56.88 -37.64
C SER A 902 -36.69 55.73 -38.30
N GLY A 903 -37.24 54.51 -38.52
CA GLY A 903 -38.50 53.93 -38.02
C GLY A 903 -38.92 52.58 -38.65
N GLN A 904 -39.68 51.75 -37.90
CA GLN A 904 -40.36 50.46 -38.25
C GLN A 904 -39.44 49.27 -38.64
N ALA A 905 -39.75 48.00 -38.32
CA ALA A 905 -41.06 47.36 -38.09
C ALA A 905 -41.12 46.32 -36.92
N ALA A 906 -42.29 45.67 -36.79
CA ALA A 906 -42.79 44.77 -35.72
C ALA A 906 -41.90 43.54 -35.37
N VAL A 907 -42.10 42.76 -34.28
CA VAL A 907 -43.35 42.36 -33.56
C VAL A 907 -43.10 42.18 -32.05
N GLU A 908 -44.10 42.44 -31.20
CA GLU A 908 -44.11 42.08 -29.76
C GLU A 908 -45.44 41.45 -29.29
N THR A 909 -45.31 40.61 -28.25
CA THR A 909 -46.21 40.12 -27.17
C THR A 909 -47.75 40.13 -27.30
N PRO A 910 -48.42 39.26 -26.51
CA PRO A 910 -49.15 39.83 -25.38
C PRO A 910 -49.11 38.99 -24.08
N GLY A 911 -49.42 39.66 -22.96
CA GLY A 911 -49.98 39.05 -21.75
C GLY A 911 -51.24 39.82 -21.32
N THR A 912 -52.12 39.24 -20.51
CA THR A 912 -53.32 39.93 -19.99
C THR A 912 -53.82 39.31 -18.68
N GLN A 913 -54.70 40.02 -17.96
CA GLN A 913 -55.08 39.74 -16.56
C GLN A 913 -56.53 39.23 -16.43
N ASN A 914 -56.87 38.67 -15.25
CA ASN A 914 -58.22 38.49 -14.69
C ASN A 914 -59.08 39.80 -14.77
N PRO A 915 -60.44 39.82 -14.64
CA PRO A 915 -61.27 38.96 -13.76
C PRO A 915 -62.62 38.42 -14.38
N PRO A 916 -63.86 38.63 -13.85
CA PRO A 916 -64.62 37.57 -13.15
C PRO A 916 -66.10 37.34 -13.57
N ALA A 917 -66.71 36.24 -13.06
CA ALA A 917 -68.17 35.99 -12.92
C ALA A 917 -69.02 35.92 -14.22
N SER A 918 -70.22 35.31 -14.28
CA SER A 918 -70.99 34.38 -13.41
C SER A 918 -72.00 33.59 -14.29
N ASP A 919 -72.65 32.55 -13.76
CA ASP A 919 -74.14 32.38 -13.71
C ASP A 919 -74.59 30.92 -13.47
N ASP A 920 -75.79 30.79 -12.87
CA ASP A 920 -76.66 29.64 -12.53
C ASP A 920 -76.47 28.28 -13.26
N ASN A 921 -76.77 27.12 -12.66
CA ASN A 921 -78.05 26.78 -12.01
C ASN A 921 -78.02 25.46 -11.17
N SER A 922 -78.96 25.34 -10.21
CA SER A 922 -79.56 24.15 -9.54
C SER A 922 -78.85 22.76 -9.53
N GLY A 923 -78.87 21.98 -8.44
CA GLY A 923 -79.63 22.10 -7.18
C GLY A 923 -79.52 20.83 -6.28
N ASP A 924 -80.42 20.67 -5.31
CA ASP A 924 -80.40 19.63 -4.27
C ASP A 924 -80.48 18.16 -4.77
N GLY A 925 -79.98 17.21 -3.96
CA GLY A 925 -80.05 15.79 -4.26
C GLY A 925 -79.60 14.83 -3.14
N ALA A 926 -80.30 14.80 -2.01
CA ALA A 926 -80.16 13.71 -1.03
C ALA A 926 -80.96 12.47 -1.47
N GLY A 927 -80.41 11.27 -1.32
CA GLY A 927 -81.15 10.03 -1.64
C GLY A 927 -80.40 8.72 -1.39
N GLU A 928 -80.78 8.00 -0.34
CA GLU A 928 -80.84 6.53 -0.39
C GLU A 928 -82.00 6.12 -1.32
N PRO A 929 -82.04 4.87 -1.82
CA PRO A 929 -82.85 3.89 -1.10
C PRO A 929 -82.22 2.48 -1.03
N ALA A 930 -82.84 1.60 -0.23
CA ALA A 930 -82.36 0.25 0.08
C ALA A 930 -83.17 -0.89 -0.60
N GLY A 931 -82.61 -2.10 -0.55
CA GLY A 931 -83.27 -3.37 -0.89
C GLY A 931 -83.01 -3.90 -2.32
N ASP A 932 -83.18 -5.19 -2.61
CA ASP A 932 -83.42 -6.37 -1.74
C ASP A 932 -83.10 -7.68 -2.54
N ALA A 933 -82.90 -8.80 -1.82
CA ALA A 933 -82.71 -10.18 -2.32
C ALA A 933 -81.48 -10.47 -3.23
N GLY A 934 -81.00 -11.72 -3.37
CA GLY A 934 -81.27 -12.93 -2.58
C GLY A 934 -81.25 -14.26 -3.37
N ASN A 935 -80.66 -15.30 -2.74
CA ASN A 935 -80.82 -16.75 -3.03
C ASN A 935 -80.00 -17.42 -4.17
N ALA A 936 -79.74 -18.73 -3.98
CA ALA A 936 -79.04 -19.73 -4.83
C ALA A 936 -77.53 -19.47 -5.13
N GLY A 937 -76.64 -20.47 -5.27
CA GLY A 937 -76.79 -21.93 -5.36
C GLY A 937 -76.64 -22.44 -6.81
N ASN A 938 -76.12 -23.64 -7.13
CA ASN A 938 -75.57 -24.74 -6.33
C ASN A 938 -74.90 -25.79 -7.28
N ALA A 939 -73.69 -26.28 -6.97
CA ALA A 939 -73.15 -27.64 -7.28
C ALA A 939 -71.62 -27.69 -7.07
N GLY A 940 -70.99 -28.76 -6.52
CA GLY A 940 -71.55 -29.87 -5.74
C GLY A 940 -70.77 -31.20 -5.87
N THR A 941 -70.25 -31.73 -4.76
CA THR A 941 -70.12 -33.17 -4.33
C THR A 941 -69.18 -33.26 -3.11
N GLY A 942 -69.38 -34.09 -2.08
CA GLY A 942 -70.54 -34.93 -1.72
C GLY A 942 -70.18 -36.15 -0.84
N THR A 943 -70.95 -36.39 0.23
CA THR A 943 -70.91 -37.57 1.18
C THR A 943 -69.72 -37.65 2.17
N GLY A 944 -69.86 -38.11 3.43
CA GLY A 944 -71.09 -38.30 4.25
C GLY A 944 -70.90 -39.18 5.52
N SER A 945 -71.64 -38.87 6.63
CA SER A 945 -71.87 -39.69 7.87
C SER A 945 -70.65 -40.15 8.73
N GLY A 946 -70.75 -40.50 10.03
CA GLY A 946 -71.85 -40.40 11.02
C GLY A 946 -71.67 -41.34 12.25
N THR A 947 -71.74 -40.80 13.48
CA THR A 947 -72.08 -41.43 14.80
C THR A 947 -71.50 -42.79 15.27
N GLU A 948 -70.82 -42.74 16.45
CA GLU A 948 -70.93 -43.63 17.64
C GLU A 948 -70.19 -45.01 17.77
N ASP A 949 -69.91 -45.34 19.04
CA ASP A 949 -69.51 -46.60 19.73
C ASP A 949 -68.18 -47.38 19.49
N ASP A 950 -67.23 -47.11 20.40
CA ASP A 950 -66.74 -47.98 21.51
C ASP A 950 -65.60 -49.05 21.37
N GLN A 951 -64.70 -48.97 22.38
CA GLN A 951 -63.87 -49.99 23.04
C GLN A 951 -62.63 -50.72 22.42
N LYS A 952 -61.48 -50.43 23.10
CA LYS A 952 -60.24 -51.24 23.40
C LYS A 952 -58.93 -50.82 22.69
N GLY A 953 -57.80 -50.64 23.40
CA GLY A 953 -57.61 -50.74 24.87
C GLY A 953 -56.20 -50.36 25.39
N ASN A 954 -56.10 -50.20 26.72
CA ASN A 954 -54.87 -49.98 27.53
C ASN A 954 -54.10 -51.33 27.73
N PRO A 955 -52.87 -51.43 28.31
CA PRO A 955 -52.15 -50.56 29.28
C PRO A 955 -50.83 -49.95 28.76
N GLY A 956 -50.13 -49.00 29.41
CA GLY A 956 -50.32 -48.26 30.68
C GLY A 956 -48.93 -47.89 31.28
N GLY A 957 -48.71 -46.88 32.14
CA GLY A 957 -49.57 -45.82 32.72
C GLY A 957 -48.82 -45.01 33.81
N GLN A 958 -49.45 -43.95 34.35
CA GLN A 958 -48.97 -43.03 35.43
C GLN A 958 -47.80 -42.08 35.04
N GLY A 959 -47.74 -40.80 35.48
CA GLY A 959 -48.61 -40.02 36.38
C GLY A 959 -48.51 -38.48 36.17
N ASN A 960 -49.18 -37.70 37.02
CA ASN A 960 -49.50 -36.25 36.92
C ASN A 960 -49.52 -35.64 38.36
N PRO A 961 -49.90 -34.36 38.67
CA PRO A 961 -49.68 -33.02 38.09
C PRO A 961 -49.10 -31.96 39.10
N ALA A 962 -49.03 -30.69 38.67
CA ALA A 962 -49.16 -29.44 39.49
C ALA A 962 -48.00 -29.02 40.44
N GLY A 963 -47.88 -27.76 40.90
CA GLY A 963 -48.75 -26.58 40.71
C GLY A 963 -48.11 -25.24 41.15
N GLN A 964 -48.90 -24.16 41.24
CA GLN A 964 -48.45 -22.77 41.51
C GLN A 964 -48.35 -22.41 43.00
N SER A 965 -47.34 -21.61 43.39
CA SER A 965 -47.37 -20.60 44.48
C SER A 965 -46.03 -19.83 44.48
N SER A 966 -45.97 -18.50 44.32
CA SER A 966 -46.27 -17.42 45.30
C SER A 966 -45.14 -17.18 46.31
N ALA A 967 -44.87 -15.90 46.62
CA ALA A 967 -43.72 -15.46 47.42
C ALA A 967 -44.04 -15.35 48.92
N ASP A 968 -43.02 -15.57 49.77
CA ASP A 968 -42.68 -14.71 50.93
C ASP A 968 -41.37 -15.21 51.62
N GLY A 969 -40.79 -14.44 52.55
CA GLY A 969 -39.83 -14.98 53.54
C GLY A 969 -38.46 -14.29 53.67
N GLN A 970 -38.40 -13.18 54.43
CA GLN A 970 -37.16 -12.46 54.79
C GLN A 970 -36.14 -13.23 55.67
N LYS A 971 -34.85 -12.83 55.54
CA LYS A 971 -33.76 -12.79 56.56
C LYS A 971 -33.18 -14.10 57.14
N GLY A 972 -31.86 -14.14 57.34
CA GLY A 972 -31.26 -15.03 58.36
C GLY A 972 -29.76 -15.36 58.30
N ALA A 973 -28.87 -14.36 58.24
CA ALA A 973 -27.40 -14.49 58.24
C ALA A 973 -26.75 -15.56 59.16
N ASN A 974 -25.67 -16.23 58.69
CA ASN A 974 -24.29 -16.07 59.20
C ASN A 974 -23.28 -17.08 58.59
N GLY A 975 -21.99 -16.68 58.55
CA GLY A 975 -20.88 -17.48 57.98
C GLY A 975 -20.81 -17.37 56.45
N GLN A 976 -19.87 -16.69 55.81
CA GLN A 976 -18.55 -16.22 56.22
C GLN A 976 -17.60 -17.36 56.66
N ASP A 977 -17.00 -18.01 55.68
CA ASP A 977 -15.68 -18.61 55.84
C ASP A 977 -14.81 -18.21 54.63
N THR A 978 -13.66 -17.59 54.90
CA THR A 978 -12.84 -16.93 53.87
C THR A 978 -11.78 -17.88 53.33
N VAL A 979 -11.98 -18.40 52.12
CA VAL A 979 -10.88 -19.04 51.38
C VAL A 979 -10.00 -17.94 50.76
N ASN A 980 -9.06 -17.44 51.56
CA ASN A 980 -8.04 -16.48 51.15
C ASN A 980 -7.01 -17.16 50.23
N GLY A 981 -7.47 -17.51 49.02
CA GLY A 981 -6.67 -18.15 47.98
C GLY A 981 -5.89 -17.11 47.20
N GLN A 982 -4.79 -16.60 47.77
CA GLN A 982 -3.78 -15.89 46.97
C GLN A 982 -3.19 -16.86 45.95
N ALA A 983 -3.77 -16.89 44.76
CA ALA A 983 -3.11 -17.38 43.56
C ALA A 983 -1.86 -16.51 43.38
N LYS A 984 -0.73 -17.02 43.85
CA LYS A 984 0.56 -16.35 43.74
C LYS A 984 0.87 -16.23 42.26
N ALA A 985 0.60 -15.05 41.69
CA ALA A 985 0.86 -14.75 40.30
C ALA A 985 2.28 -15.20 39.93
N ALA A 986 2.42 -15.81 38.76
CA ALA A 986 3.73 -16.03 38.17
C ALA A 986 4.46 -14.67 38.10
N PRO A 987 5.79 -14.63 38.25
CA PRO A 987 6.52 -13.39 38.00
C PRO A 987 6.21 -12.97 36.56
N ARG A 988 5.56 -11.81 36.37
CA ARG A 988 5.25 -11.25 35.05
C ARG A 988 6.54 -11.23 34.23
N THR A 989 6.65 -12.09 33.23
CA THR A 989 7.84 -12.18 32.38
C THR A 989 7.79 -11.09 31.32
N GLY A 990 7.94 -9.84 31.78
CA GLY A 990 8.29 -8.73 30.90
C GLY A 990 9.68 -8.99 30.34
N ASP A 991 9.91 -8.55 29.11
CA ASP A 991 11.19 -8.71 28.42
C ASP A 991 12.25 -7.73 28.97
N THR A 992 12.53 -7.81 30.28
CA THR A 992 13.51 -6.99 30.99
C THR A 992 14.59 -7.86 31.61
N ALA A 993 15.66 -8.09 30.85
CA ALA A 993 16.95 -8.49 31.40
C ALA A 993 17.93 -7.33 31.22
N SER A 994 18.00 -6.43 32.21
CA SER A 994 19.19 -5.58 32.35
C SER A 994 20.40 -6.52 32.51
N PRO A 995 21.41 -6.49 31.60
CA PRO A 995 22.41 -7.56 31.54
C PRO A 995 23.23 -7.72 32.82
N VAL A 996 23.38 -6.65 33.59
CA VAL A 996 24.23 -6.59 34.79
C VAL A 996 23.70 -7.47 35.93
N THR A 997 22.38 -7.46 36.17
CA THR A 997 21.79 -8.02 37.39
C THR A 997 21.80 -9.56 37.40
N TRP A 998 21.52 -10.18 36.26
CA TRP A 998 21.54 -11.66 36.13
C TRP A 998 22.96 -12.24 36.23
N ILE A 999 23.96 -11.54 35.70
CA ILE A 999 25.37 -11.93 35.82
C ILE A 999 25.82 -11.90 37.28
N LEU A 1000 25.48 -10.84 38.03
CA LEU A 1000 25.80 -10.73 39.46
C LEU A 1000 25.15 -11.86 40.29
N LEU A 1001 23.87 -12.17 40.03
CA LEU A 1001 23.17 -13.27 40.70
C LEU A 1001 23.77 -14.64 40.39
N ALA A 1002 24.13 -14.91 39.13
CA ALA A 1002 24.78 -16.17 38.73
C ALA A 1002 26.15 -16.34 39.38
N VAL A 1003 26.98 -15.28 39.41
CA VAL A 1003 28.30 -15.29 40.07
C VAL A 1003 28.16 -15.48 41.59
N ALA A 1004 27.20 -14.82 42.23
CA ALA A 1004 26.94 -14.99 43.66
C ALA A 1004 26.48 -16.43 44.00
N ALA A 1005 25.57 -17.01 43.20
CA ALA A 1005 25.12 -18.39 43.37
C ALA A 1005 26.26 -19.40 43.20
N ALA A 1006 27.10 -19.22 42.17
CA ALA A 1006 28.28 -20.06 41.95
C ALA A 1006 29.27 -19.97 43.11
N ALA A 1007 29.54 -18.76 43.63
CA ALA A 1007 30.41 -18.56 44.79
C ALA A 1007 29.87 -19.26 46.05
N VAL A 1008 28.57 -19.15 46.34
CA VAL A 1008 27.93 -19.84 47.48
C VAL A 1008 28.01 -21.36 47.34
N ILE A 1009 27.78 -21.91 46.15
CA ILE A 1009 27.90 -23.36 45.89
C ILE A 1009 29.35 -23.84 46.09
N VAL A 1010 30.34 -23.11 45.56
CA VAL A 1010 31.77 -23.43 45.74
C VAL A 1010 32.16 -23.39 47.22
N ILE A 1011 31.74 -22.36 47.96
CA ILE A 1011 31.97 -22.24 49.41
C ILE A 1011 31.31 -23.41 50.16
N ALA A 1012 30.06 -23.76 49.85
CA ALA A 1012 29.35 -24.87 50.47
C ALA A 1012 30.03 -26.23 50.19
N VAL A 1013 30.52 -26.46 48.96
CA VAL A 1013 31.29 -27.66 48.60
C VAL A 1013 32.61 -27.72 49.35
N ILE A 1014 33.37 -26.62 49.44
CA ILE A 1014 34.63 -26.55 50.19
C ILE A 1014 34.40 -26.84 51.68
N LEU A 1015 33.40 -26.22 52.31
CA LEU A 1015 33.05 -26.46 53.72
C LEU A 1015 32.60 -27.91 53.96
N LYS A 1016 31.79 -28.48 53.07
CA LYS A 1016 31.31 -29.88 53.17
C LYS A 1016 32.41 -30.92 52.94
N LYS A 1017 33.50 -30.56 52.23
CA LYS A 1017 34.65 -31.43 51.94
C LYS A 1017 35.82 -31.29 52.93
N THR A 1018 35.75 -30.34 53.87
CA THR A 1018 36.85 -30.05 54.83
C THR A 1018 36.60 -30.49 56.27
N ARG A 1019 35.38 -30.94 56.63
CA ARG A 1019 35.05 -31.55 57.94
C ARG A 1019 34.16 -32.80 57.84
N LYS A 1020 34.45 -33.63 56.83
CA LYS A 1020 34.51 -35.09 57.02
C LYS A 1020 35.97 -35.48 57.13
#